data_AF-A0A6I3ARA8-F1
#
_entry.id   AF-A0A6I3ARA8-F1
#
_cell.length_a   1.000
_cell.length_b   1.000
_cell.length_c   1.000
_cell.angle_alpha   90.00
_cell.angle_beta   90.00
_cell.angle_gamma   90.00
#
_symmetry.space_group_name_H-M   'P 1'
#
loop_
_entity.id
_entity.type
_entity.pdbx_description
1 polymer ?
#
loop_
_entity_poly.entity_id
_entity_poly.type
_entity_poly.pdbx_seq_one_letter_code
_entity_poly.pdbx_strand_id
1 'polypeptide(L)'
;MARGLPSPHHHSICPLSLNSRRHQGAASVITMRTRLILLTALILAVAPFGAPLALAATSTSSITVSGGPTSSSDATPIKIDGEIYLPANSPAPAVLLAHGFGGSKDSVTEEAKALQARGFVVLAWSARGFGNSTGSISMNSPDREVVDVAKLIDYLGNRKEVIQDKKNDPRVGITGRSYGGAISLLAGARDQRIDAIAADITWNNLEGALFPQSALGIAEPGPFKRVWTGTFFSIGSLGMRSATTTPTPQTLLCGRFAPEWCAAYQMSVAQNAPSPAITTLMKAVSPTTYAQDIVAPTLLMQGEADSLFPLTESTRTAKSIRDAHPATPLAMIWHSGGHDGGQDESKRLQGQVANWFDIYLAKKAHSFPTFQLTQSAAAISSQDSAPEARVQIGTSLPLATTSVALAITSKSKVLLAPAGAAPSAVSALPGFGSALSLAGGLGAFLPGQSAFFESAPLTAQLPIIGASSVKVRVASTTGDATLFFSLIVKSESGRTTQPNGLVAPVRLLGIPANGIDIDVELPAIVTNATPGDRIALAVSTTDLGYAMPQDGRVYSITPLSPLFVSTMTLKNAPSNTPLYLWPLIAVGAFGLSLLWVFIRRPRHPAMKEPQSDAPLVSVRALNKQYDDGYKAVTDLSFTVEHGQVVGLLGPNGAGKTTTLRMLMGLIFPTSGEIEISGVPVFPGSRALSGLGSFVEGPGFLPHLTGSENLDLYWRSTGRSDDPEIADALEISGLGTAVNKKVRTYSQGMRQRLAIAQAMLGKPELLVLDEPTNGLDPTQIKAMRSILKNYAESGRTVIVSSHLLSEVEQTCSHVVVMHRGLLIASGTIDEILNRNGKRAQHLEEIFMDLVGEDTEIGI
;
A
#
# COMPACT_ATOMS: atom_id res chain seq x y z
N MET A 1 -58.88 -27.72 41.23
CA MET A 1 -60.13 -27.16 41.77
C MET A 1 -59.92 -25.65 41.85
N ALA A 2 -60.37 -24.84 40.88
CA ALA A 2 -61.74 -24.27 40.75
C ALA A 2 -62.02 -23.33 41.96
N ARG A 3 -62.37 -22.04 41.91
CA ARG A 3 -63.04 -21.07 41.01
C ARG A 3 -62.62 -19.66 41.55
N GLY A 4 -62.82 -18.48 40.97
CA GLY A 4 -63.78 -17.93 40.03
C GLY A 4 -64.06 -16.47 40.45
N LEU A 5 -64.07 -15.58 39.46
CA LEU A 5 -64.50 -14.16 39.48
C LEU A 5 -65.90 -13.95 40.11
N PRO A 6 -66.29 -12.70 40.51
CA PRO A 6 -66.93 -11.75 39.57
C PRO A 6 -66.69 -10.24 39.81
N SER A 7 -66.94 -9.44 38.76
CA SER A 7 -67.16 -7.97 38.69
C SER A 7 -68.67 -7.65 38.93
N PRO A 8 -69.32 -6.48 38.59
CA PRO A 8 -68.90 -5.18 37.96
C PRO A 8 -69.67 -3.89 38.46
N HIS A 9 -69.48 -2.76 37.74
CA HIS A 9 -70.32 -1.53 37.55
C HIS A 9 -70.12 -0.28 38.45
N HIS A 10 -69.80 0.91 37.87
CA HIS A 10 -70.75 1.90 37.31
C HIS A 10 -70.06 3.19 36.74
N HIS A 11 -70.79 3.87 35.83
CA HIS A 11 -70.47 5.08 35.04
C HIS A 11 -70.83 6.42 35.72
N SER A 12 -70.20 7.54 35.31
CA SER A 12 -70.74 8.94 35.19
C SER A 12 -69.63 9.86 34.59
N ILE A 13 -69.70 10.43 33.37
CA ILE A 13 -70.45 11.58 32.78
C ILE A 13 -69.99 13.00 33.24
N CYS A 14 -69.20 13.69 32.37
CA CYS A 14 -69.20 15.11 31.84
C CYS A 14 -69.53 16.35 32.74
N PRO A 15 -69.40 17.63 32.26
CA PRO A 15 -68.41 18.37 31.41
C PRO A 15 -68.12 19.83 31.92
N LEU A 16 -67.27 20.64 31.25
CA LEU A 16 -67.20 22.15 31.24
C LEU A 16 -65.90 22.57 30.48
N SER A 17 -65.70 23.67 29.76
CA SER A 17 -66.51 24.72 29.12
C SER A 17 -65.53 25.61 28.31
N LEU A 18 -65.96 25.99 27.11
CA LEU A 18 -65.51 27.01 26.13
C LEU A 18 -64.64 28.21 26.57
N ASN A 19 -63.61 28.51 25.76
CA ASN A 19 -63.30 29.80 25.06
C ASN A 19 -61.86 29.75 24.50
N SER A 20 -61.37 30.57 23.56
CA SER A 20 -61.85 31.15 22.30
C SER A 20 -60.59 31.74 21.60
N ARG A 21 -60.56 31.76 20.27
CA ARG A 21 -59.82 32.67 19.37
C ARG A 21 -58.28 32.53 19.16
N ARG A 22 -58.00 32.07 17.91
CA ARG A 22 -57.19 32.69 16.83
C ARG A 22 -55.65 32.87 16.95
N HIS A 23 -55.03 32.39 15.87
CA HIS A 23 -53.73 32.73 15.26
C HIS A 23 -52.45 32.15 15.89
N GLN A 24 -51.97 31.04 15.31
CA GLN A 24 -50.70 30.96 14.56
C GLN A 24 -50.47 29.51 14.13
N GLY A 25 -50.68 29.22 12.83
CA GLY A 25 -50.32 27.95 12.20
C GLY A 25 -49.16 28.18 11.24
N ALA A 26 -47.93 27.97 11.71
CA ALA A 26 -46.73 27.86 10.87
C ALA A 26 -45.55 27.34 11.71
N ALA A 27 -45.51 26.03 12.01
CA ALA A 27 -44.29 25.31 12.38
C ALA A 27 -44.59 23.82 12.63
N SER A 28 -44.72 23.00 11.58
CA SER A 28 -44.66 21.53 11.72
C SER A 28 -44.38 20.83 10.40
N VAL A 29 -43.20 21.05 9.82
CA VAL A 29 -42.62 20.16 8.78
C VAL A 29 -41.13 19.87 9.01
N ILE A 30 -40.49 20.43 10.05
CA ILE A 30 -39.03 20.28 10.29
C ILE A 30 -38.69 19.07 11.20
N THR A 31 -39.66 18.36 11.77
CA THR A 31 -39.42 17.36 12.82
C THR A 31 -39.26 15.90 12.37
N MET A 32 -39.08 15.63 11.07
CA MET A 32 -38.84 14.26 10.57
C MET A 32 -37.41 14.02 10.03
N ARG A 33 -36.68 15.08 9.66
CA ARG A 33 -35.29 14.96 9.17
C ARG A 33 -34.24 14.87 10.29
N THR A 34 -34.52 15.44 11.46
CA THR A 34 -33.56 15.45 12.60
C THR A 34 -33.61 14.16 13.42
N ARG A 35 -34.72 13.41 13.40
CA ARG A 35 -34.85 12.15 14.17
C ARG A 35 -34.20 10.95 13.52
N LEU A 36 -33.94 10.97 12.20
CA LEU A 36 -33.28 9.86 11.51
C LEU A 36 -31.74 9.94 11.57
N ILE A 37 -31.19 11.16 11.63
CA ILE A 37 -29.73 11.39 11.84
C ILE A 37 -29.31 10.88 13.24
N LEU A 38 -30.20 11.01 14.24
CA LEU A 38 -29.99 10.48 15.59
C LEU A 38 -30.05 8.94 15.66
N LEU A 39 -30.79 8.27 14.76
CA LEU A 39 -30.82 6.79 14.73
C LEU A 39 -29.61 6.20 13.99
N THR A 40 -29.11 6.86 12.94
CA THR A 40 -27.84 6.45 12.29
C THR A 40 -26.62 6.71 13.17
N ALA A 41 -26.66 7.71 14.05
CA ALA A 41 -25.64 7.92 15.08
C ALA A 41 -25.69 6.85 16.19
N LEU A 42 -26.87 6.25 16.45
CA LEU A 42 -27.04 5.22 17.48
C LEU A 42 -26.60 3.82 17.02
N ILE A 43 -26.64 3.54 15.71
CA ILE A 43 -26.22 2.24 15.13
C ILE A 43 -24.70 2.18 14.84
N LEU A 44 -24.01 3.33 14.79
CA LEU A 44 -22.53 3.40 14.81
C LEU A 44 -21.92 3.45 16.23
N ALA A 45 -22.75 3.40 17.27
CA ALA A 45 -22.32 3.48 18.67
C ALA A 45 -22.55 2.18 19.48
N VAL A 46 -22.69 1.03 18.80
CA VAL A 46 -22.52 -0.28 19.46
C VAL A 46 -21.05 -0.69 19.33
N ALA A 47 -20.17 0.12 19.92
CA ALA A 47 -18.92 -0.40 20.45
C ALA A 47 -19.29 -1.26 21.67
N PRO A 48 -18.55 -2.35 21.97
CA PRO A 48 -18.79 -3.08 23.20
C PRO A 48 -18.45 -2.12 24.35
N PHE A 49 -19.48 -1.65 25.07
CA PHE A 49 -19.30 -1.06 26.39
C PHE A 49 -18.83 -2.17 27.33
N GLY A 50 -17.53 -2.47 27.27
CA GLY A 50 -16.83 -3.01 28.43
C GLY A 50 -16.99 -1.97 29.54
N ALA A 51 -17.50 -2.41 30.69
CA ALA A 51 -17.45 -1.60 31.91
C ALA A 51 -16.03 -1.01 32.06
N PRO A 52 -15.87 0.21 32.61
CA PRO A 52 -14.54 0.72 32.93
C PRO A 52 -13.97 -0.17 34.03
N LEU A 53 -13.25 -1.21 33.62
CA LEU A 53 -12.22 -1.81 34.44
C LEU A 53 -11.29 -0.66 34.79
N ALA A 54 -11.15 -0.39 36.09
CA ALA A 54 -10.15 0.55 36.58
C ALA A 54 -8.85 0.28 35.82
N LEU A 55 -8.38 1.26 35.04
CA LEU A 55 -7.09 1.22 34.36
C LEU A 55 -6.03 1.06 35.45
N ALA A 56 -5.64 -0.18 35.75
CA ALA A 56 -4.47 -0.41 36.57
C ALA A 56 -3.30 0.21 35.79
N ALA A 57 -2.64 1.17 36.42
CA ALA A 57 -1.60 1.96 35.75
C ALA A 57 -0.43 1.06 35.34
N THR A 58 -0.19 0.95 34.03
CA THR A 58 1.07 0.40 33.51
C THR A 58 2.19 1.39 33.83
N SER A 59 3.31 0.90 34.36
CA SER A 59 4.47 1.74 34.69
C SER A 59 5.73 1.24 34.01
N THR A 60 6.63 2.18 33.72
CA THR A 60 7.93 1.93 33.13
C THR A 60 8.98 2.66 33.94
N SER A 61 10.10 2.01 34.22
CA SER A 61 11.20 2.63 34.98
C SER A 61 12.55 2.15 34.48
N SER A 62 13.50 3.09 34.35
CA SER A 62 14.90 2.76 34.09
C SER A 62 15.55 2.08 35.30
N ILE A 63 16.44 1.14 35.04
CA ILE A 63 17.17 0.38 36.05
C ILE A 63 18.64 0.31 35.67
N THR A 64 19.48 0.08 36.67
CA THR A 64 20.88 -0.30 36.45
C THR A 64 21.17 -1.54 37.26
N VAL A 65 21.69 -2.58 36.60
CA VAL A 65 22.04 -3.86 37.23
C VAL A 65 23.56 -4.03 37.18
N SER A 66 24.15 -4.49 38.27
CA SER A 66 25.55 -4.92 38.27
C SER A 66 25.67 -6.21 37.46
N GLY A 67 26.36 -6.13 36.32
CA GLY A 67 26.62 -7.27 35.44
C GLY A 67 27.73 -8.18 35.97
N GLY A 68 28.20 -9.06 35.08
CA GLY A 68 29.38 -9.89 35.27
C GLY A 68 30.69 -9.08 35.29
N PRO A 69 31.84 -9.77 35.40
CA PRO A 69 33.15 -9.15 35.49
C PRO A 69 33.50 -8.33 34.23
N THR A 70 34.41 -7.38 34.39
CA THR A 70 34.88 -6.50 33.30
C THR A 70 35.73 -7.29 32.30
N SER A 71 36.57 -8.20 32.79
CA SER A 71 37.37 -9.11 31.96
C SER A 71 37.64 -10.42 32.70
N SER A 72 38.30 -11.37 32.04
CA SER A 72 38.72 -12.62 32.69
C SER A 72 39.76 -12.42 33.80
N SER A 73 40.45 -11.28 33.83
CA SER A 73 41.48 -10.95 34.83
C SER A 73 41.05 -9.84 35.82
N ASP A 74 39.92 -9.17 35.59
CA ASP A 74 39.37 -8.13 36.46
C ASP A 74 37.91 -8.46 36.81
N ALA A 75 37.71 -8.84 38.08
CA ALA A 75 36.43 -9.24 38.63
C ALA A 75 35.46 -8.06 38.88
N THR A 76 35.86 -6.82 38.63
CA THR A 76 35.02 -5.63 38.83
C THR A 76 33.75 -5.73 37.97
N PRO A 77 32.55 -5.65 38.55
CA PRO A 77 31.31 -5.79 37.79
C PRO A 77 31.06 -4.56 36.91
N ILE A 78 30.54 -4.80 35.71
CA ILE A 78 30.10 -3.73 34.81
C ILE A 78 28.70 -3.22 35.20
N LYS A 79 28.28 -2.09 34.64
CA LYS A 79 26.92 -1.56 34.75
C LYS A 79 26.13 -1.92 33.50
N ILE A 80 25.02 -2.61 33.69
CA ILE A 80 24.04 -2.93 32.65
C ILE A 80 22.87 -1.95 32.78
N ASP A 81 22.69 -1.13 31.75
CA ASP A 81 21.56 -0.23 31.59
C ASP A 81 20.33 -1.01 31.08
N GLY A 82 19.20 -0.86 31.77
CA GLY A 82 17.98 -1.56 31.43
C GLY A 82 16.73 -0.77 31.77
N GLU A 83 15.60 -1.32 31.34
CA GLU A 83 14.28 -0.73 31.53
C GLU A 83 13.27 -1.83 31.80
N ILE A 84 12.48 -1.64 32.85
CA ILE A 84 11.44 -2.59 33.26
C ILE A 84 10.06 -2.01 32.95
N TYR A 85 9.22 -2.82 32.32
CA TYR A 85 7.85 -2.52 31.94
C TYR A 85 6.92 -3.42 32.75
N LEU A 86 6.08 -2.80 33.59
CA LEU A 86 5.17 -3.53 34.47
C LEU A 86 3.76 -3.56 33.86
N PRO A 87 3.15 -4.74 33.73
CA PRO A 87 1.78 -4.87 33.23
C PRO A 87 0.79 -4.35 34.27
N ALA A 88 -0.45 -4.13 33.82
CA ALA A 88 -1.55 -3.69 34.68
C ALA A 88 -1.79 -4.62 35.88
N ASN A 89 -1.64 -5.94 35.69
CA ASN A 89 -1.82 -6.95 36.72
C ASN A 89 -0.48 -7.61 37.06
N SER A 90 -0.08 -7.54 38.33
CA SER A 90 1.11 -8.22 38.87
C SER A 90 0.74 -8.94 40.19
N PRO A 91 1.45 -10.01 40.59
CA PRO A 91 2.63 -10.58 39.94
C PRO A 91 2.32 -11.26 38.59
N ALA A 92 3.26 -11.17 37.65
CA ALA A 92 3.15 -11.74 36.31
C ALA A 92 4.45 -12.48 35.92
N PRO A 93 4.42 -13.42 34.96
CA PRO A 93 5.64 -13.98 34.40
C PRO A 93 6.48 -12.90 33.71
N ALA A 94 7.80 -13.07 33.71
CA ALA A 94 8.72 -12.11 33.13
C ALA A 94 9.21 -12.53 31.73
N VAL A 95 9.61 -11.55 30.92
CA VAL A 95 10.30 -11.74 29.65
C VAL A 95 11.55 -10.85 29.62
N LEU A 96 12.70 -11.46 29.43
CA LEU A 96 13.95 -10.79 29.09
C LEU A 96 13.96 -10.52 27.58
N LEU A 97 14.14 -9.24 27.21
CA LEU A 97 14.11 -8.80 25.82
C LEU A 97 15.47 -8.24 25.38
N ALA A 98 16.17 -9.00 24.55
CA ALA A 98 17.50 -8.67 24.03
C ALA A 98 17.42 -7.88 22.71
N HIS A 99 18.29 -6.88 22.57
CA HIS A 99 18.42 -6.11 21.32
C HIS A 99 19.27 -6.82 20.25
N GLY A 100 19.03 -6.49 18.98
CA GLY A 100 19.91 -6.89 17.87
C GLY A 100 21.24 -6.12 17.87
N PHE A 101 22.22 -6.57 17.08
CA PHE A 101 23.55 -5.96 17.09
C PHE A 101 23.50 -4.47 16.68
N GLY A 102 24.20 -3.62 17.42
CA GLY A 102 24.17 -2.16 17.21
C GLY A 102 22.98 -1.44 17.84
N GLY A 103 22.00 -2.17 18.34
CA GLY A 103 20.87 -1.62 19.08
C GLY A 103 21.18 -1.34 20.56
N SER A 104 20.14 -0.94 21.29
CA SER A 104 20.11 -0.77 22.75
C SER A 104 18.74 -1.26 23.28
N LYS A 105 18.52 -1.14 24.59
CA LYS A 105 17.17 -1.29 25.19
C LYS A 105 16.10 -0.46 24.47
N ASP A 106 16.47 0.70 23.93
CA ASP A 106 15.53 1.63 23.28
C ASP A 106 15.06 1.09 21.92
N SER A 107 15.91 0.30 21.24
CA SER A 107 15.62 -0.31 19.94
C SER A 107 14.54 -1.39 20.00
N VAL A 108 14.16 -1.84 21.20
CA VAL A 108 13.15 -2.89 21.43
C VAL A 108 11.96 -2.39 22.25
N THR A 109 11.78 -1.06 22.33
CA THR A 109 10.72 -0.43 23.13
C THR A 109 9.31 -0.87 22.70
N GLU A 110 9.07 -0.97 21.40
CA GLU A 110 7.74 -1.33 20.88
C GLU A 110 7.43 -2.81 21.12
N GLU A 111 8.42 -3.70 20.95
CA GLU A 111 8.34 -5.10 21.38
C GLU A 111 8.04 -5.22 22.88
N ALA A 112 8.72 -4.42 23.71
CA ALA A 112 8.55 -4.43 25.16
C ALA A 112 7.13 -4.03 25.56
N LYS A 113 6.60 -2.95 24.98
CA LYS A 113 5.22 -2.50 25.20
C LYS A 113 4.20 -3.52 24.72
N ALA A 114 4.45 -4.19 23.59
CA ALA A 114 3.55 -5.22 23.08
C ALA A 114 3.45 -6.42 24.05
N LEU A 115 4.56 -6.86 24.62
CA LEU A 115 4.60 -7.91 25.64
C LEU A 115 4.01 -7.43 26.98
N GLN A 116 4.28 -6.19 27.40
CA GLN A 116 3.65 -5.58 28.58
C GLN A 116 2.12 -5.54 28.45
N ALA A 117 1.61 -5.13 27.30
CA ALA A 117 0.18 -5.11 27.01
C ALA A 117 -0.45 -6.52 26.98
N ARG A 118 0.36 -7.56 26.74
CA ARG A 118 -0.04 -8.98 26.86
C ARG A 118 -0.02 -9.52 28.29
N GLY A 119 0.43 -8.72 29.26
CA GLY A 119 0.40 -9.05 30.68
C GLY A 119 1.72 -9.60 31.23
N PHE A 120 2.84 -9.43 30.52
CA PHE A 120 4.17 -9.84 30.99
C PHE A 120 4.89 -8.68 31.69
N VAL A 121 5.70 -9.00 32.71
CA VAL A 121 6.77 -8.09 33.15
C VAL A 121 7.88 -8.16 32.10
N VAL A 122 8.27 -7.05 31.51
CA VAL A 122 9.34 -7.07 30.49
C VAL A 122 10.55 -6.34 31.02
N LEU A 123 11.72 -6.96 30.91
CA LEU A 123 13.00 -6.32 31.18
C LEU A 123 13.80 -6.29 29.87
N ALA A 124 13.89 -5.10 29.28
CA ALA A 124 14.77 -4.83 28.15
C ALA A 124 16.10 -4.27 28.67
N TRP A 125 17.22 -4.66 28.10
CA TRP A 125 18.54 -4.15 28.52
C TRP A 125 19.42 -3.85 27.33
N SER A 126 20.40 -2.95 27.52
CA SER A 126 21.51 -2.75 26.61
C SER A 126 22.64 -3.68 27.03
N ALA A 127 23.10 -4.58 26.16
CA ALA A 127 24.24 -5.45 26.45
C ALA A 127 25.51 -4.61 26.70
N ARG A 128 26.50 -5.21 27.37
CA ARG A 128 27.78 -4.53 27.65
C ARG A 128 28.40 -3.92 26.38
N GLY A 129 28.91 -2.71 26.48
CA GLY A 129 29.41 -1.96 25.33
C GLY A 129 28.33 -1.34 24.43
N PHE A 130 27.04 -1.58 24.65
CA PHE A 130 25.94 -0.91 23.93
C PHE A 130 25.20 0.10 24.80
N GLY A 131 24.58 1.09 24.15
CA GLY A 131 23.85 2.16 24.85
C GLY A 131 24.72 2.80 25.94
N ASN A 132 24.14 2.88 27.15
CA ASN A 132 24.80 3.38 28.35
C ASN A 132 25.45 2.28 29.22
N SER A 133 25.41 1.02 28.80
CA SER A 133 26.08 -0.07 29.51
C SER A 133 27.59 0.03 29.35
N THR A 134 28.32 -0.23 30.45
CA THR A 134 29.79 -0.18 30.45
C THR A 134 30.39 -1.50 29.95
N GLY A 135 31.72 -1.58 29.84
CA GLY A 135 32.43 -2.77 29.38
C GLY A 135 32.58 -2.83 27.86
N SER A 136 33.02 -3.98 27.35
CA SER A 136 33.35 -4.20 25.94
C SER A 136 32.53 -5.34 25.33
N ILE A 137 32.19 -5.18 24.04
CA ILE A 137 31.43 -6.15 23.25
C ILE A 137 32.26 -7.43 23.11
N SER A 138 31.72 -8.55 23.59
CA SER A 138 32.40 -9.85 23.62
C SER A 138 31.63 -10.93 22.85
N MET A 139 30.75 -10.53 21.94
CA MET A 139 30.02 -11.41 21.02
C MET A 139 29.20 -12.50 21.72
N ASN A 140 28.44 -12.15 22.76
CA ASN A 140 27.67 -13.09 23.58
C ASN A 140 28.52 -14.13 24.33
N SER A 141 29.76 -13.77 24.69
CA SER A 141 30.66 -14.67 25.41
C SER A 141 29.99 -15.30 26.65
N PRO A 142 30.05 -16.63 26.81
CA PRO A 142 29.43 -17.33 27.95
C PRO A 142 29.98 -16.91 29.31
N ASP A 143 31.26 -16.52 29.37
CA ASP A 143 31.95 -16.05 30.58
C ASP A 143 31.71 -14.56 30.89
N ARG A 144 31.02 -13.83 30.00
CA ARG A 144 30.76 -12.38 30.16
C ARG A 144 29.28 -12.05 29.97
N GLU A 145 28.81 -12.00 28.74
CA GLU A 145 27.47 -11.51 28.43
C GLU A 145 26.36 -12.46 28.90
N VAL A 146 26.59 -13.77 28.86
CA VAL A 146 25.64 -14.73 29.46
C VAL A 146 25.60 -14.58 30.99
N VAL A 147 26.72 -14.24 31.62
CA VAL A 147 26.77 -13.91 33.06
C VAL A 147 25.97 -12.64 33.35
N ASP A 148 26.00 -11.64 32.46
CA ASP A 148 25.14 -10.45 32.59
C ASP A 148 23.66 -10.84 32.58
N VAL A 149 23.24 -11.74 31.70
CA VAL A 149 21.87 -12.24 31.66
C VAL A 149 21.49 -12.95 32.96
N ALA A 150 22.37 -13.79 33.52
CA ALA A 150 22.15 -14.42 34.81
C ALA A 150 21.95 -13.38 35.94
N LYS A 151 22.65 -12.23 35.89
CA LYS A 151 22.44 -11.11 36.83
C LYS A 151 21.10 -10.40 36.64
N LEU A 152 20.59 -10.31 35.41
CA LEU A 152 19.24 -9.81 35.14
C LEU A 152 18.17 -10.77 35.68
N ILE A 153 18.39 -12.09 35.58
CA ILE A 153 17.53 -13.10 36.19
C ILE A 153 17.56 -12.99 37.72
N ASP A 154 18.75 -12.83 38.33
CA ASP A 154 18.89 -12.59 39.78
C ASP A 154 18.13 -11.32 40.22
N TYR A 155 18.17 -10.27 39.40
CA TYR A 155 17.40 -9.05 39.64
C TYR A 155 15.89 -9.33 39.64
N LEU A 156 15.37 -10.04 38.64
CA LEU A 156 13.95 -10.43 38.56
C LEU A 156 13.53 -11.38 39.69
N GLY A 157 14.43 -12.26 40.15
CA GLY A 157 14.19 -13.18 41.28
C GLY A 157 13.93 -12.47 42.62
N ASN A 158 14.28 -11.20 42.73
CA ASN A 158 14.06 -10.37 43.92
C ASN A 158 12.86 -9.40 43.79
N ARG A 159 12.14 -9.41 42.66
CA ARG A 159 11.01 -8.51 42.38
C ARG A 159 9.69 -9.14 42.81
N LYS A 160 8.87 -8.37 43.53
CA LYS A 160 7.54 -8.80 43.99
C LYS A 160 6.52 -8.84 42.84
N GLU A 161 6.80 -8.10 41.78
CA GLU A 161 5.98 -8.00 40.58
C GLU A 161 6.14 -9.21 39.64
N VAL A 162 7.13 -10.06 39.90
CA VAL A 162 7.46 -11.23 39.06
C VAL A 162 7.05 -12.51 39.77
N ILE A 163 6.30 -13.37 39.07
CA ILE A 163 5.97 -14.71 39.57
C ILE A 163 7.26 -15.51 39.76
N GLN A 164 7.37 -16.18 40.90
CA GLN A 164 8.49 -17.04 41.25
C GLN A 164 8.02 -18.50 41.23
N ASP A 165 8.75 -19.38 40.53
CA ASP A 165 8.48 -20.82 40.56
C ASP A 165 9.10 -21.48 41.79
N LYS A 166 10.24 -20.96 42.24
CA LYS A 166 10.86 -21.24 43.55
C LYS A 166 11.48 -19.95 44.09
N LYS A 167 11.97 -19.98 45.34
CA LYS A 167 12.68 -18.82 45.91
C LYS A 167 13.89 -18.47 45.03
N ASN A 168 13.96 -17.22 44.55
CA ASN A 168 14.98 -16.69 43.65
C ASN A 168 15.02 -17.36 42.26
N ASP A 169 13.89 -17.92 41.83
CA ASP A 169 13.71 -18.62 40.57
C ASP A 169 12.49 -17.99 39.86
N PRO A 170 12.69 -16.83 39.19
CA PRO A 170 11.60 -16.11 38.55
C PRO A 170 11.11 -16.91 37.34
N ARG A 171 9.80 -17.01 37.14
CA ARG A 171 9.27 -17.58 35.91
C ARG A 171 9.55 -16.64 34.75
N VAL A 172 10.49 -16.99 33.88
CA VAL A 172 11.07 -16.07 32.90
C VAL A 172 11.30 -16.72 31.54
N GLY A 173 10.84 -16.04 30.48
CA GLY A 173 11.25 -16.33 29.11
C GLY A 173 12.32 -15.36 28.62
N ILE A 174 13.03 -15.72 27.56
CA ILE A 174 14.01 -14.83 26.90
C ILE A 174 13.77 -14.80 25.39
N THR A 175 13.86 -13.61 24.79
CA THR A 175 13.71 -13.43 23.35
C THR A 175 14.61 -12.33 22.80
N GLY A 176 14.98 -12.48 21.53
CA GLY A 176 15.66 -11.44 20.78
C GLY A 176 15.90 -11.85 19.32
N ARG A 177 16.35 -10.89 18.52
CA ARG A 177 16.70 -11.09 17.10
C ARG A 177 18.20 -10.93 16.87
N SER A 178 18.77 -11.63 15.89
CA SER A 178 20.18 -11.52 15.52
C SER A 178 21.07 -11.81 16.73
N TYR A 179 21.96 -10.90 17.11
CA TYR A 179 22.71 -10.93 18.36
C TYR A 179 21.85 -11.20 19.62
N GLY A 180 20.64 -10.64 19.67
CA GLY A 180 19.68 -10.90 20.74
C GLY A 180 19.11 -12.33 20.71
N GLY A 181 19.03 -12.95 19.54
CA GLY A 181 18.63 -14.35 19.37
C GLY A 181 19.73 -15.30 19.86
N ALA A 182 20.99 -15.00 19.54
CA ALA A 182 22.13 -15.80 19.98
C ALA A 182 22.27 -15.80 21.51
N ILE A 183 22.20 -14.62 22.16
CA ILE A 183 22.24 -14.57 23.62
C ILE A 183 21.04 -15.29 24.25
N SER A 184 19.88 -15.30 23.60
CA SER A 184 18.70 -16.04 24.08
C SER A 184 18.97 -17.55 24.12
N LEU A 185 19.59 -18.10 23.07
CA LEU A 185 19.97 -19.52 23.01
C LEU A 185 21.10 -19.85 23.99
N LEU A 186 22.13 -19.02 24.06
CA LEU A 186 23.29 -19.24 24.93
C LEU A 186 22.92 -19.14 26.41
N ALA A 187 22.10 -18.16 26.79
CA ALA A 187 21.58 -18.05 28.14
C ALA A 187 20.66 -19.21 28.48
N GLY A 188 19.76 -19.60 27.57
CA GLY A 188 18.87 -20.76 27.75
C GLY A 188 19.60 -22.10 27.93
N ALA A 189 20.80 -22.24 27.35
CA ALA A 189 21.66 -23.39 27.57
C ALA A 189 22.37 -23.37 28.94
N ARG A 190 22.65 -22.18 29.48
CA ARG A 190 23.51 -21.99 30.66
C ARG A 190 22.76 -21.73 31.96
N ASP A 191 21.56 -21.17 31.89
CA ASP A 191 20.72 -20.85 33.05
C ASP A 191 19.38 -21.57 32.94
N GLN A 192 19.24 -22.64 33.71
CA GLN A 192 18.08 -23.54 33.70
C GLN A 192 16.83 -22.92 34.33
N ARG A 193 16.91 -21.68 34.83
CA ARG A 193 15.75 -20.89 35.29
C ARG A 193 14.95 -20.28 34.14
N ILE A 194 15.46 -20.34 32.90
CA ILE A 194 14.74 -19.85 31.72
C ILE A 194 13.70 -20.90 31.30
N ASP A 195 12.43 -20.54 31.37
CA ASP A 195 11.29 -21.43 31.12
C ASP A 195 10.88 -21.52 29.65
N ALA A 196 11.24 -20.53 28.82
CA ALA A 196 10.91 -20.52 27.40
C ALA A 196 11.85 -19.60 26.60
N ILE A 197 12.18 -20.00 25.38
CA ILE A 197 13.10 -19.27 24.50
C ILE A 197 12.39 -18.95 23.17
N ALA A 198 12.60 -17.75 22.65
CA ALA A 198 12.27 -17.38 21.28
C ALA A 198 13.44 -16.65 20.62
N ALA A 199 14.07 -17.26 19.60
CA ALA A 199 15.25 -16.69 18.95
C ALA A 199 14.97 -16.47 17.46
N ASP A 200 15.21 -15.25 16.98
CA ASP A 200 14.95 -14.83 15.61
C ASP A 200 16.25 -14.49 14.85
N ILE A 201 16.33 -14.86 13.57
CA ILE A 201 17.39 -14.53 12.60
C ILE A 201 18.80 -14.59 13.21
N THR A 202 19.18 -15.70 13.83
CA THR A 202 20.47 -15.80 14.57
C THR A 202 21.38 -16.90 14.03
N TRP A 203 22.67 -16.86 14.39
CA TRP A 203 23.61 -17.93 14.10
C TRP A 203 23.43 -19.13 15.04
N ASN A 204 23.70 -20.30 14.49
CA ASN A 204 24.06 -21.51 15.22
C ASN A 204 25.59 -21.62 15.37
N ASN A 205 26.33 -21.27 14.31
CA ASN A 205 27.78 -21.29 14.28
C ASN A 205 28.32 -19.96 13.71
N LEU A 206 28.95 -19.14 14.56
CA LEU A 206 29.48 -17.83 14.17
C LEU A 206 30.66 -17.96 13.18
N GLU A 207 31.49 -18.99 13.33
CA GLU A 207 32.56 -19.27 12.35
C GLU A 207 31.94 -19.58 10.99
N GLY A 208 30.94 -20.46 10.94
CA GLY A 208 30.21 -20.79 9.72
C GLY A 208 29.45 -19.61 9.13
N ALA A 209 29.01 -18.66 9.95
CA ALA A 209 28.37 -17.43 9.48
C ALA A 209 29.37 -16.48 8.79
N LEU A 210 30.60 -16.34 9.32
CA LEU A 210 31.61 -15.40 8.82
C LEU A 210 32.59 -16.02 7.78
N PHE A 211 32.77 -17.33 7.83
CA PHE A 211 33.61 -18.14 6.92
C PHE A 211 32.84 -19.39 6.43
N PRO A 212 31.70 -19.21 5.75
CA PRO A 212 30.82 -20.31 5.37
C PRO A 212 31.50 -21.32 4.45
N GLN A 213 31.50 -22.58 4.85
CA GLN A 213 31.94 -23.71 4.05
C GLN A 213 30.74 -24.59 3.69
N SER A 214 30.46 -24.72 2.39
CA SER A 214 29.32 -25.50 1.89
C SER A 214 29.73 -26.85 1.29
N ALA A 215 31.04 -27.11 1.18
CA ALA A 215 31.56 -28.42 0.81
C ALA A 215 31.54 -29.34 2.04
N LEU A 216 30.68 -30.35 2.01
CA LEU A 216 30.52 -31.31 3.10
C LEU A 216 31.79 -32.15 3.27
N GLY A 217 32.20 -32.36 4.52
CA GLY A 217 33.41 -33.12 4.86
C GLY A 217 34.72 -32.35 4.75
N ILE A 218 34.69 -31.08 4.33
CA ILE A 218 35.86 -30.18 4.33
C ILE A 218 35.92 -29.45 5.68
N ALA A 219 37.05 -29.57 6.38
CA ALA A 219 37.22 -29.00 7.72
C ALA A 219 37.71 -27.54 7.68
N GLU A 220 38.31 -27.12 6.57
CA GLU A 220 38.86 -25.80 6.38
C GLU A 220 37.74 -24.73 6.30
N PRO A 221 37.93 -23.58 6.98
CA PRO A 221 37.00 -22.46 6.88
C PRO A 221 36.84 -21.96 5.45
N GLY A 222 35.61 -21.60 5.11
CA GLY A 222 35.26 -21.10 3.80
C GLY A 222 35.75 -19.68 3.50
N PRO A 223 35.28 -19.08 2.39
CA PRO A 223 35.65 -17.72 2.03
C PRO A 223 35.16 -16.71 3.08
N PHE A 224 36.02 -15.74 3.43
CA PHE A 224 35.70 -14.72 4.42
C PHE A 224 34.59 -13.77 3.92
N LYS A 225 33.47 -13.63 4.64
CA LYS A 225 32.40 -12.65 4.37
C LYS A 225 32.84 -11.23 4.74
N ARG A 226 33.67 -10.63 3.89
CA ARG A 226 34.30 -9.34 4.14
C ARG A 226 33.31 -8.19 4.34
N VAL A 227 32.26 -8.10 3.50
CA VAL A 227 31.30 -6.98 3.55
C VAL A 227 30.50 -7.03 4.85
N TRP A 228 29.87 -8.17 5.15
CA TRP A 228 29.12 -8.38 6.39
C TRP A 228 29.96 -8.15 7.64
N THR A 229 31.17 -8.73 7.68
CA THR A 229 32.05 -8.59 8.84
C THR A 229 32.50 -7.13 9.01
N GLY A 230 32.84 -6.44 7.92
CA GLY A 230 33.23 -5.03 7.95
C GLY A 230 32.10 -4.10 8.43
N THR A 231 30.87 -4.35 8.00
CA THR A 231 29.68 -3.63 8.47
C THR A 231 29.48 -3.83 9.97
N PHE A 232 29.60 -5.06 10.45
CA PHE A 232 29.43 -5.41 11.86
C PHE A 232 30.46 -4.67 12.75
N PHE A 233 31.73 -4.68 12.36
CA PHE A 233 32.79 -3.96 13.08
C PHE A 233 32.63 -2.44 13.02
N SER A 234 32.10 -1.91 11.90
CA SER A 234 31.80 -0.49 11.75
C SER A 234 30.64 -0.05 12.66
N ILE A 235 29.58 -0.87 12.80
CA ILE A 235 28.47 -0.56 13.70
C ILE A 235 28.93 -0.50 15.16
N GLY A 236 29.74 -1.47 15.61
CA GLY A 236 30.28 -1.48 16.98
C GLY A 236 31.27 -0.35 17.28
N SER A 237 31.68 0.44 16.27
CA SER A 237 32.53 1.62 16.44
C SER A 237 31.75 2.95 16.45
N LEU A 238 30.47 2.97 16.05
CA LEU A 238 29.63 4.19 16.00
C LEU A 238 29.33 4.84 17.37
N GLY A 239 29.72 4.20 18.49
CA GLY A 239 29.54 4.70 19.86
C GLY A 239 30.72 5.44 20.48
N MET A 240 31.76 5.80 19.71
CA MET A 240 32.97 6.49 20.22
C MET A 240 32.72 7.92 20.75
N ARG A 241 31.53 8.51 20.55
CA ARG A 241 31.24 9.89 20.95
C ARG A 241 30.93 10.11 22.44
N SER A 242 30.87 9.05 23.25
CA SER A 242 30.46 9.14 24.67
C SER A 242 31.37 8.38 25.63
N ALA A 243 32.67 8.30 25.34
CA ALA A 243 33.65 7.80 26.30
C ALA A 243 34.47 8.97 26.84
N THR A 244 34.35 9.23 28.15
CA THR A 244 35.15 10.19 28.94
C THR A 244 36.62 9.78 29.09
N THR A 245 37.06 8.74 28.39
CA THR A 245 38.42 8.21 28.40
C THR A 245 39.15 8.56 27.10
N THR A 246 40.41 8.98 27.24
CA THR A 246 41.32 9.23 26.12
C THR A 246 41.33 8.03 25.17
N PRO A 247 41.03 8.21 23.88
CA PRO A 247 41.01 7.11 22.93
C PRO A 247 42.39 6.42 22.87
N THR A 248 42.41 5.10 23.02
CA THR A 248 43.60 4.29 22.76
C THR A 248 43.67 3.96 21.26
N PRO A 249 44.86 3.63 20.71
CA PRO A 249 44.96 3.18 19.32
C PRO A 249 44.01 2.01 19.00
N GLN A 250 43.76 1.14 19.96
CA GLN A 250 42.85 0.01 19.81
C GLN A 250 41.37 0.43 19.78
N THR A 251 40.95 1.38 20.62
CA THR A 251 39.58 1.91 20.57
C THR A 251 39.33 2.69 19.29
N LEU A 252 40.35 3.36 18.74
CA LEU A 252 40.27 4.06 17.44
C LEU A 252 40.10 3.09 16.26
N LEU A 253 40.67 1.88 16.35
CA LEU A 253 40.62 0.88 15.28
C LEU A 253 39.35 0.02 15.31
N CYS A 254 38.86 -0.34 16.49
CA CYS A 254 37.80 -1.34 16.64
C CYS A 254 36.66 -0.90 17.60
N GLY A 255 36.61 0.36 18.02
CA GLY A 255 35.49 0.85 18.84
C GLY A 255 35.37 0.18 20.19
N ARG A 256 34.17 -0.36 20.48
CA ARG A 256 33.82 -0.95 21.78
C ARG A 256 34.04 -2.46 21.87
N PHE A 257 34.59 -3.09 20.83
CA PHE A 257 34.91 -4.51 20.84
C PHE A 257 36.02 -4.85 21.83
N ALA A 258 35.92 -6.02 22.47
CA ALA A 258 36.99 -6.54 23.31
C ALA A 258 38.27 -6.78 22.49
N PRO A 259 39.47 -6.67 23.11
CA PRO A 259 40.76 -6.74 22.41
C PRO A 259 40.93 -7.93 21.49
N GLU A 260 40.51 -9.11 21.92
CA GLU A 260 40.58 -10.37 21.19
C GLU A 260 39.71 -10.38 19.92
N TRP A 261 38.54 -9.74 19.96
CA TRP A 261 37.65 -9.62 18.80
C TRP A 261 38.17 -8.59 17.79
N CYS A 262 38.76 -7.50 18.28
CA CYS A 262 39.46 -6.55 17.43
C CYS A 262 40.63 -7.22 16.69
N ALA A 263 41.48 -7.96 17.42
CA ALA A 263 42.61 -8.68 16.84
C ALA A 263 42.13 -9.74 15.84
N ALA A 264 41.08 -10.49 16.18
CA ALA A 264 40.49 -11.50 15.31
C ALA A 264 40.04 -10.91 13.97
N TYR A 265 39.36 -9.76 13.99
CA TYR A 265 38.92 -9.08 12.76
C TYR A 265 40.09 -8.60 11.91
N GLN A 266 41.04 -7.87 12.50
CA GLN A 266 42.20 -7.33 11.78
C GLN A 266 43.01 -8.46 11.11
N MET A 267 43.24 -9.55 11.83
CA MET A 267 43.94 -10.73 11.29
C MET A 267 43.12 -11.42 10.18
N SER A 268 41.81 -11.58 10.36
CA SER A 268 40.93 -12.20 9.37
C SER A 268 40.89 -11.42 8.06
N VAL A 269 40.83 -10.08 8.14
CA VAL A 269 40.89 -9.19 6.97
C VAL A 269 42.24 -9.28 6.27
N ALA A 270 43.34 -9.30 7.04
CA ALA A 270 44.69 -9.37 6.46
C ALA A 270 44.98 -10.71 5.76
N GLN A 271 44.43 -11.81 6.29
CA GLN A 271 44.75 -13.17 5.83
C GLN A 271 43.67 -13.78 4.92
N ASN A 272 42.49 -13.17 4.81
CA ASN A 272 41.30 -13.75 4.17
C ASN A 272 40.91 -15.14 4.71
N ALA A 273 41.32 -15.45 5.95
CA ALA A 273 41.08 -16.72 6.63
C ALA A 273 41.24 -16.52 8.15
N PRO A 274 40.55 -17.31 8.99
CA PRO A 274 40.75 -17.26 10.43
C PRO A 274 41.94 -18.13 10.83
N SER A 275 42.65 -17.74 11.89
CA SER A 275 43.61 -18.61 12.56
C SER A 275 42.90 -19.66 13.44
N PRO A 276 43.57 -20.72 13.89
CA PRO A 276 42.98 -21.69 14.83
C PRO A 276 42.49 -21.04 16.14
N ALA A 277 43.18 -20.02 16.63
CA ALA A 277 42.77 -19.26 17.82
C ALA A 277 41.48 -18.47 17.56
N ILE A 278 41.35 -17.82 16.40
CA ILE A 278 40.15 -17.09 15.99
C ILE A 278 38.97 -18.05 15.83
N THR A 279 39.22 -19.20 15.22
CA THR A 279 38.24 -20.29 15.08
C THR A 279 37.71 -20.74 16.44
N THR A 280 38.62 -20.94 17.41
CA THR A 280 38.27 -21.31 18.78
C THR A 280 37.45 -20.21 19.47
N LEU A 281 37.82 -18.95 19.29
CA LEU A 281 37.09 -17.80 19.82
C LEU A 281 35.64 -17.75 19.29
N MET A 282 35.43 -17.96 17.99
CA MET A 282 34.10 -17.99 17.39
C MET A 282 33.26 -19.19 17.84
N LYS A 283 33.87 -20.37 17.95
CA LYS A 283 33.19 -21.58 18.48
C LYS A 283 32.76 -21.41 19.93
N ALA A 284 33.56 -20.73 20.75
CA ALA A 284 33.25 -20.48 22.16
C ALA A 284 31.96 -19.66 22.37
N VAL A 285 31.54 -18.88 21.37
CA VAL A 285 30.32 -18.05 21.40
C VAL A 285 29.22 -18.55 20.45
N SER A 286 29.34 -19.77 19.95
CA SER A 286 28.40 -20.35 19.01
C SER A 286 27.40 -21.27 19.72
N PRO A 287 26.07 -21.10 19.50
CA PRO A 287 25.07 -22.01 20.05
C PRO A 287 25.30 -23.49 19.73
N THR A 288 25.96 -23.84 18.62
CA THR A 288 26.31 -25.25 18.30
C THR A 288 27.10 -25.96 19.39
N THR A 289 27.80 -25.23 20.26
CA THR A 289 28.59 -25.78 21.37
C THR A 289 27.73 -26.09 22.60
N TYR A 290 26.55 -25.48 22.71
CA TYR A 290 25.73 -25.48 23.95
C TYR A 290 24.27 -25.85 23.72
N ALA A 291 23.79 -25.92 22.47
CA ALA A 291 22.39 -26.15 22.15
C ALA A 291 21.87 -27.49 22.69
N GLN A 292 22.74 -28.48 22.87
CA GLN A 292 22.42 -29.75 23.50
C GLN A 292 22.07 -29.64 24.99
N ASP A 293 22.35 -28.51 25.64
CA ASP A 293 22.04 -28.26 27.06
C ASP A 293 20.69 -27.51 27.23
N ILE A 294 20.01 -27.17 26.13
CA ILE A 294 18.73 -26.43 26.14
C ILE A 294 17.57 -27.40 26.38
N VAL A 295 17.00 -27.35 27.57
CA VAL A 295 15.79 -28.12 27.95
C VAL A 295 14.50 -27.30 27.86
N ALA A 296 14.61 -25.97 27.76
CA ALA A 296 13.46 -25.08 27.71
C ALA A 296 12.73 -25.18 26.36
N PRO A 297 11.38 -25.14 26.33
CA PRO A 297 10.60 -24.94 25.11
C PRO A 297 11.17 -23.81 24.25
N THR A 298 11.56 -24.12 23.01
CA THR A 298 12.26 -23.18 22.13
C THR A 298 11.51 -22.95 20.81
N LEU A 299 11.26 -21.67 20.51
CA LEU A 299 10.79 -21.18 19.22
C LEU A 299 11.97 -20.62 18.42
N LEU A 300 12.25 -21.20 17.24
CA LEU A 300 13.29 -20.72 16.33
C LEU A 300 12.66 -20.02 15.13
N MET A 301 13.08 -18.80 14.84
CA MET A 301 12.60 -18.02 13.71
C MET A 301 13.78 -17.64 12.83
N GLN A 302 13.63 -17.75 11.52
CA GLN A 302 14.72 -17.47 10.56
C GLN A 302 14.18 -16.87 9.27
N GLY A 303 14.93 -15.93 8.73
CA GLY A 303 14.56 -15.16 7.56
C GLY A 303 15.01 -15.82 6.25
N GLU A 304 14.14 -15.80 5.25
CA GLU A 304 14.44 -16.22 3.88
C GLU A 304 15.44 -15.27 3.19
N ALA A 305 15.41 -13.97 3.53
CA ALA A 305 16.28 -12.93 3.00
C ALA A 305 17.45 -12.63 3.96
N ASP A 306 18.16 -13.68 4.36
CA ASP A 306 19.25 -13.60 5.33
C ASP A 306 20.52 -14.34 4.85
N SER A 307 21.39 -13.62 4.16
CA SER A 307 22.69 -14.09 3.71
C SER A 307 23.73 -14.08 4.82
N LEU A 308 23.48 -13.40 5.94
CA LEU A 308 24.36 -13.42 7.11
C LEU A 308 24.16 -14.73 7.88
N PHE A 309 22.91 -15.02 8.24
CA PHE A 309 22.48 -16.22 8.95
C PHE A 309 21.39 -16.94 8.12
N PRO A 310 21.76 -17.86 7.23
CA PRO A 310 20.79 -18.53 6.35
C PRO A 310 19.83 -19.44 7.12
N LEU A 311 18.74 -19.84 6.46
CA LEU A 311 17.71 -20.74 7.00
C LEU A 311 18.29 -22.00 7.68
N THR A 312 19.41 -22.51 7.19
CA THR A 312 20.10 -23.69 7.74
C THR A 312 20.54 -23.53 9.19
N GLU A 313 20.84 -22.31 9.66
CA GLU A 313 21.25 -22.06 11.06
C GLU A 313 20.16 -22.49 12.05
N SER A 314 18.90 -22.17 11.75
CA SER A 314 17.75 -22.60 12.55
C SER A 314 17.59 -24.12 12.56
N THR A 315 17.79 -24.79 11.41
CA THR A 315 17.67 -26.25 11.32
C THR A 315 18.78 -26.98 12.07
N ARG A 316 20.01 -26.47 12.03
CA ARG A 316 21.14 -27.04 12.78
C ARG A 316 20.93 -26.90 14.27
N THR A 317 20.46 -25.74 14.74
CA THR A 317 20.10 -25.52 16.15
C THR A 317 18.98 -26.47 16.59
N ALA A 318 17.89 -26.54 15.83
CA ALA A 318 16.76 -27.41 16.13
C ALA A 318 17.17 -28.89 16.18
N LYS A 319 18.06 -29.32 15.27
CA LYS A 319 18.60 -30.67 15.26
C LYS A 319 19.38 -30.96 16.54
N SER A 320 20.30 -30.08 16.95
CA SER A 320 21.08 -30.26 18.18
C SER A 320 20.20 -30.38 19.42
N ILE A 321 19.18 -29.51 19.56
CA ILE A 321 18.24 -29.58 20.70
C ILE A 321 17.43 -30.88 20.65
N ARG A 322 16.86 -31.22 19.49
CA ARG A 322 15.99 -32.40 19.35
C ARG A 322 16.74 -33.71 19.58
N ASP A 323 17.97 -33.81 19.09
CA ASP A 323 18.79 -35.02 19.24
C ASP A 323 19.18 -35.26 20.70
N ALA A 324 19.47 -34.18 21.46
CA ALA A 324 19.79 -34.26 22.88
C ALA A 324 18.54 -34.41 23.77
N HIS A 325 17.45 -33.73 23.41
CA HIS A 325 16.21 -33.65 24.18
C HIS A 325 14.97 -33.80 23.30
N PRO A 326 14.61 -35.04 22.89
CA PRO A 326 13.47 -35.29 22.00
C PRO A 326 12.11 -34.84 22.56
N ALA A 327 12.00 -34.68 23.88
CA ALA A 327 10.79 -34.25 24.57
C ALA A 327 10.66 -32.72 24.71
N THR A 328 11.73 -31.95 24.45
CA THR A 328 11.69 -30.49 24.52
C THR A 328 10.79 -29.96 23.41
N PRO A 329 9.73 -29.18 23.72
CA PRO A 329 8.88 -28.59 22.70
C PRO A 329 9.67 -27.65 21.79
N LEU A 330 9.62 -27.92 20.48
CA LEU A 330 10.31 -27.15 19.46
C LEU A 330 9.33 -26.73 18.38
N ALA A 331 9.34 -25.45 18.05
CA ALA A 331 8.62 -24.89 16.91
C ALA A 331 9.54 -24.01 16.06
N MET A 332 9.22 -23.89 14.78
CA MET A 332 10.02 -23.12 13.84
C MET A 332 9.17 -22.24 12.93
N ILE A 333 9.63 -21.02 12.66
CA ILE A 333 9.03 -20.12 11.68
C ILE A 333 10.11 -19.72 10.67
N TRP A 334 9.88 -20.01 9.41
CA TRP A 334 10.59 -19.37 8.31
C TRP A 334 9.75 -18.22 7.78
N HIS A 335 10.30 -17.01 7.80
CA HIS A 335 9.59 -15.79 7.41
C HIS A 335 10.33 -15.08 6.27
N SER A 336 9.65 -14.20 5.56
CA SER A 336 10.14 -13.56 4.32
C SER A 336 11.16 -12.43 4.52
N GLY A 337 11.49 -12.11 5.77
CA GLY A 337 12.44 -11.07 6.15
C GLY A 337 13.87 -11.59 6.28
N GLY A 338 14.75 -10.78 6.87
CA GLY A 338 16.13 -11.14 7.20
C GLY A 338 17.05 -9.92 7.17
N HIS A 339 18.36 -10.14 7.35
CA HIS A 339 19.35 -9.06 7.36
C HIS A 339 19.55 -8.37 6.00
N ASP A 340 19.15 -9.01 4.89
CA ASP A 340 19.19 -8.43 3.55
C ASP A 340 17.90 -7.67 3.17
N GLY A 341 16.96 -7.54 4.10
CA GLY A 341 15.63 -6.94 3.88
C GLY A 341 14.54 -8.00 3.78
N GLY A 342 13.63 -7.87 2.81
CA GLY A 342 12.45 -8.72 2.67
C GLY A 342 11.17 -8.03 3.14
N GLN A 343 10.05 -8.76 3.23
CA GLN A 343 8.79 -8.17 3.67
C GLN A 343 8.80 -8.00 5.20
N ASP A 344 8.29 -6.87 5.68
CA ASP A 344 8.19 -6.61 7.11
C ASP A 344 7.09 -7.47 7.74
N GLU A 345 7.50 -8.43 8.56
CA GLU A 345 6.61 -9.31 9.31
C GLU A 345 6.67 -9.06 10.83
N SER A 346 7.28 -7.95 11.26
CA SER A 346 7.61 -7.69 12.67
C SER A 346 6.41 -7.82 13.61
N LYS A 347 5.25 -7.23 13.24
CA LYS A 347 4.02 -7.33 14.04
C LYS A 347 3.52 -8.78 14.18
N ARG A 348 3.60 -9.57 13.11
CA ARG A 348 3.18 -10.98 13.12
C ARG A 348 4.11 -11.79 14.02
N LEU A 349 5.43 -11.65 13.84
CA LEU A 349 6.43 -12.38 14.61
C LEU A 349 6.37 -12.01 16.10
N GLN A 350 6.23 -10.73 16.44
CA GLN A 350 5.97 -10.28 17.83
C GLN A 350 4.74 -10.97 18.43
N GLY A 351 3.64 -11.09 17.66
CA GLY A 351 2.46 -11.83 18.05
C GLY A 351 2.72 -13.33 18.27
N GLN A 352 3.56 -13.96 17.44
CA GLN A 352 3.93 -15.38 17.59
C GLN A 352 4.80 -15.60 18.85
N VAL A 353 5.75 -14.72 19.13
CA VAL A 353 6.56 -14.74 20.35
C VAL A 353 5.66 -14.59 21.59
N ALA A 354 4.72 -13.64 21.57
CA ALA A 354 3.77 -13.47 22.67
C ALA A 354 2.90 -14.72 22.86
N ASN A 355 2.41 -15.35 21.79
CA ASN A 355 1.63 -16.59 21.87
C ASN A 355 2.47 -17.76 22.42
N TRP A 356 3.75 -17.83 22.07
CA TRP A 356 4.68 -18.84 22.63
C TRP A 356 4.83 -18.68 24.15
N PHE A 357 5.05 -17.46 24.62
CA PHE A 357 5.13 -17.17 26.06
C PHE A 357 3.78 -17.29 26.78
N ASP A 358 2.66 -17.03 26.10
CA ASP A 358 1.33 -17.30 26.64
C ASP A 358 1.17 -18.80 26.98
N ILE A 359 1.69 -19.70 26.14
CA ILE A 359 1.65 -21.16 26.38
C ILE A 359 2.55 -21.55 27.56
N TYR A 360 3.83 -21.19 27.51
CA TYR A 360 4.82 -21.78 28.43
C TYR A 360 5.00 -21.01 29.74
N LEU A 361 4.81 -19.68 29.73
CA LEU A 361 4.96 -18.87 30.94
C LEU A 361 3.61 -18.62 31.62
N ALA A 362 2.63 -18.16 30.85
CA ALA A 362 1.29 -17.84 31.36
C ALA A 362 0.35 -19.05 31.43
N LYS A 363 0.77 -20.22 30.92
CA LYS A 363 0.02 -21.49 30.95
C LYS A 363 -1.37 -21.38 30.32
N LYS A 364 -1.53 -20.54 29.29
CA LYS A 364 -2.77 -20.37 28.53
C LYS A 364 -2.92 -21.49 27.49
N ALA A 365 -4.14 -21.95 27.28
CA ALA A 365 -4.45 -22.96 26.28
C ALA A 365 -4.43 -22.34 24.86
N HIS A 366 -3.28 -22.39 24.19
CA HIS A 366 -3.12 -22.03 22.78
C HIS A 366 -2.49 -23.18 22.00
N SER A 367 -2.98 -23.43 20.78
CA SER A 367 -2.31 -24.31 19.82
C SER A 367 -1.22 -23.54 19.07
N PHE A 368 -0.03 -24.12 18.95
CA PHE A 368 1.07 -23.53 18.18
C PHE A 368 1.55 -24.53 17.11
N PRO A 369 1.56 -24.18 15.81
CA PRO A 369 2.06 -25.07 14.77
C PRO A 369 3.54 -25.40 14.94
N THR A 370 3.93 -26.66 14.71
CA THR A 370 5.33 -27.11 14.78
C THR A 370 6.22 -26.38 13.78
N PHE A 371 5.73 -26.15 12.56
CA PHE A 371 6.43 -25.37 11.54
C PHE A 371 5.49 -24.39 10.87
N GLN A 372 5.94 -23.17 10.67
CA GLN A 372 5.27 -22.13 9.90
C GLN A 372 6.23 -21.62 8.82
N LEU A 373 5.70 -21.38 7.63
CA LEU A 373 6.44 -20.84 6.50
C LEU A 373 5.66 -19.69 5.88
N THR A 374 6.29 -18.52 5.75
CA THR A 374 5.79 -17.49 4.85
C THR A 374 6.17 -17.85 3.41
N GLN A 375 5.23 -17.80 2.47
CA GLN A 375 5.56 -17.81 1.05
C GLN A 375 5.64 -16.38 0.55
N SER A 376 6.83 -15.94 0.18
CA SER A 376 7.07 -14.68 -0.52
C SER A 376 6.35 -14.72 -1.88
N ALA A 377 5.19 -14.07 -1.99
CA ALA A 377 4.42 -14.05 -3.22
C ALA A 377 5.20 -13.32 -4.32
N ALA A 378 5.43 -14.00 -5.45
CA ALA A 378 5.74 -13.30 -6.68
C ALA A 378 4.46 -12.59 -7.18
N ALA A 379 4.59 -11.28 -7.39
CA ALA A 379 3.76 -10.39 -8.22
C ALA A 379 2.68 -9.51 -7.53
N ILE A 380 2.92 -8.20 -7.66
CA ILE A 380 2.04 -7.16 -8.21
C ILE A 380 0.54 -7.32 -7.87
N SER A 381 0.11 -6.70 -6.77
CA SER A 381 -1.26 -6.23 -6.60
C SER A 381 -1.32 -4.77 -7.04
N SER A 382 -2.12 -4.45 -8.06
CA SER A 382 -2.32 -3.11 -8.60
C SER A 382 -3.37 -2.30 -7.81
N GLN A 383 -3.56 -2.58 -6.52
CA GLN A 383 -4.47 -1.86 -5.64
C GLN A 383 -3.87 -1.82 -4.24
N ASP A 384 -3.94 -0.65 -3.59
CA ASP A 384 -3.31 -0.22 -2.33
C ASP A 384 -3.46 -1.15 -1.13
N SER A 385 -2.87 -2.34 -1.19
CA SER A 385 -2.69 -3.24 -0.07
C SER A 385 -1.40 -4.01 -0.31
N ALA A 386 -0.41 -3.82 0.56
CA ALA A 386 0.78 -4.66 0.59
C ALA A 386 0.33 -6.13 0.53
N PRO A 387 0.92 -6.97 -0.34
CA PRO A 387 0.50 -8.37 -0.45
C PRO A 387 0.58 -9.03 0.93
N GLU A 388 -0.56 -9.50 1.46
CA GLU A 388 -0.56 -10.25 2.71
C GLU A 388 0.27 -11.53 2.53
N ALA A 389 1.32 -11.65 3.35
CA ALA A 389 2.16 -12.84 3.44
C ALA A 389 1.29 -14.09 3.62
N ARG A 390 1.32 -15.01 2.65
CA ARG A 390 0.62 -16.30 2.75
C ARG A 390 1.42 -17.22 3.68
N VAL A 391 0.86 -17.52 4.84
CA VAL A 391 1.48 -18.44 5.81
C VAL A 391 0.99 -19.86 5.54
N GLN A 392 1.92 -20.80 5.46
CA GLN A 392 1.69 -22.23 5.45
C GLN A 392 2.17 -22.86 6.76
N ILE A 393 1.58 -23.98 7.14
CA ILE A 393 1.87 -24.70 8.38
C ILE A 393 2.17 -26.17 8.11
N GLY A 394 3.08 -26.71 8.91
CA GLY A 394 3.50 -28.12 8.90
C GLY A 394 3.47 -28.74 10.30
N THR A 395 3.30 -30.06 10.34
CA THR A 395 3.29 -30.86 11.58
C THR A 395 4.68 -31.39 11.96
N SER A 396 5.69 -31.11 11.15
CA SER A 396 7.08 -31.52 11.38
C SER A 396 8.02 -30.37 11.05
N LEU A 397 9.15 -30.31 11.75
CA LEU A 397 10.23 -29.37 11.43
C LEU A 397 10.89 -29.74 10.09
N PRO A 398 11.45 -28.76 9.34
CA PRO A 398 12.13 -28.98 8.06
C PRO A 398 13.55 -29.56 8.26
N LEU A 399 13.66 -30.66 9.02
CA LEU A 399 14.94 -31.32 9.38
C LEU A 399 15.23 -32.58 8.56
N ALA A 400 14.21 -33.16 7.94
CA ALA A 400 14.30 -34.28 7.02
C ALA A 400 13.30 -34.02 5.88
N THR A 401 13.77 -33.38 4.83
CA THR A 401 12.98 -33.11 3.62
C THR A 401 12.98 -34.33 2.71
N THR A 402 11.95 -34.44 1.86
CA THR A 402 11.97 -35.43 0.79
C THR A 402 12.78 -34.85 -0.36
N SER A 403 13.80 -35.57 -0.82
CA SER A 403 14.63 -35.12 -1.93
C SER A 403 14.11 -35.68 -3.26
N VAL A 404 13.96 -34.79 -4.24
CA VAL A 404 13.68 -35.14 -5.64
C VAL A 404 14.99 -35.05 -6.42
N ALA A 405 15.37 -36.14 -7.08
CA ALA A 405 16.56 -36.16 -7.93
C ALA A 405 16.24 -35.60 -9.33
N LEU A 406 16.86 -34.48 -9.69
CA LEU A 406 16.75 -33.88 -11.01
C LEU A 406 18.03 -34.16 -11.80
N ALA A 407 17.91 -34.87 -12.91
CA ALA A 407 19.01 -35.03 -13.84
C ALA A 407 19.40 -33.66 -14.43
N ILE A 408 20.66 -33.26 -14.25
CA ILE A 408 21.23 -32.02 -14.80
C ILE A 408 22.29 -32.36 -15.85
N THR A 409 22.60 -31.38 -16.70
CA THR A 409 23.65 -31.55 -17.72
C THR A 409 25.00 -31.91 -17.07
N SER A 410 25.60 -33.03 -17.48
CA SER A 410 26.85 -33.55 -16.89
C SER A 410 28.13 -33.07 -17.58
N LYS A 411 28.01 -32.26 -18.65
CA LYS A 411 29.17 -31.74 -19.38
C LYS A 411 29.98 -30.79 -18.50
N SER A 412 31.29 -31.03 -18.40
CA SER A 412 32.21 -30.14 -17.72
C SER A 412 32.13 -28.71 -18.28
N LYS A 413 32.19 -27.72 -17.39
CA LYS A 413 32.22 -26.29 -17.75
C LYS A 413 33.49 -25.66 -17.20
N VAL A 414 34.12 -24.84 -18.03
CA VAL A 414 35.32 -24.08 -17.68
C VAL A 414 34.91 -22.65 -17.33
N LEU A 415 35.45 -22.14 -16.23
CA LEU A 415 35.14 -20.84 -15.66
C LEU A 415 36.41 -20.03 -15.42
N LEU A 416 36.41 -18.78 -15.82
CA LEU A 416 37.47 -17.81 -15.51
C LEU A 416 37.21 -17.19 -14.15
N ALA A 417 38.26 -17.10 -13.32
CA ALA A 417 38.26 -16.33 -12.10
C ALA A 417 39.32 -15.23 -12.24
N PRO A 418 38.92 -13.98 -12.55
CA PRO A 418 39.87 -12.90 -12.76
C PRO A 418 40.58 -12.53 -11.45
N ALA A 419 41.80 -12.02 -11.59
CA ALA A 419 42.60 -11.48 -10.48
C ALA A 419 41.80 -10.45 -9.66
N GLY A 420 41.74 -10.64 -8.34
CA GLY A 420 41.01 -9.75 -7.43
C GLY A 420 39.50 -9.73 -7.64
N ALA A 421 38.95 -10.66 -8.44
CA ALA A 421 37.56 -10.71 -8.83
C ALA A 421 37.04 -9.44 -9.51
N ALA A 422 37.82 -8.77 -10.37
CA ALA A 422 37.36 -7.60 -11.12
C ALA A 422 36.99 -7.97 -12.57
N PRO A 423 35.72 -7.84 -13.01
CA PRO A 423 34.52 -7.45 -12.24
C PRO A 423 33.99 -8.57 -11.33
N SER A 424 33.31 -8.18 -10.24
CA SER A 424 32.73 -9.10 -9.25
C SER A 424 31.22 -9.22 -9.43
N ALA A 425 30.69 -10.44 -9.30
CA ALA A 425 29.25 -10.62 -9.16
C ALA A 425 28.74 -10.08 -7.82
N VAL A 426 27.45 -9.76 -7.74
CA VAL A 426 26.77 -9.33 -6.51
C VAL A 426 25.60 -10.27 -6.27
N SER A 427 25.72 -11.16 -5.28
CA SER A 427 24.66 -12.11 -4.94
C SER A 427 23.69 -11.54 -3.90
N ALA A 428 24.19 -11.11 -2.74
CA ALA A 428 23.45 -10.45 -1.68
C ALA A 428 24.29 -9.35 -1.02
N LEU A 429 23.64 -8.27 -0.59
CA LEU A 429 24.25 -7.18 0.15
C LEU A 429 23.39 -6.82 1.37
N PRO A 430 24.01 -6.38 2.48
CA PRO A 430 23.28 -5.92 3.67
C PRO A 430 22.18 -4.92 3.30
N GLY A 431 20.94 -5.24 3.66
CA GLY A 431 19.76 -4.40 3.41
C GLY A 431 19.25 -4.30 1.96
N PHE A 432 19.86 -4.96 0.97
CA PHE A 432 19.48 -4.83 -0.45
C PHE A 432 19.26 -6.17 -1.19
N GLY A 433 19.46 -7.33 -0.56
CA GLY A 433 19.42 -8.64 -1.24
C GLY A 433 18.08 -8.98 -1.89
N SER A 434 16.95 -8.61 -1.26
CA SER A 434 15.62 -8.83 -1.85
C SER A 434 15.39 -7.99 -3.12
N ALA A 435 15.87 -6.75 -3.17
CA ALA A 435 15.75 -5.87 -4.33
C ALA A 435 16.60 -6.35 -5.53
N LEU A 436 17.79 -6.91 -5.27
CA LEU A 436 18.66 -7.49 -6.31
C LEU A 436 18.05 -8.75 -6.95
N SER A 437 17.29 -9.53 -6.18
CA SER A 437 16.57 -10.71 -6.70
C SER A 437 15.45 -10.34 -7.68
N LEU A 438 14.76 -9.21 -7.44
CA LEU A 438 13.69 -8.68 -8.30
C LEU A 438 14.21 -8.10 -9.62
N ALA A 439 15.46 -7.63 -9.63
CA ALA A 439 16.14 -7.15 -10.84
C ALA A 439 16.61 -8.28 -11.78
N GLY A 440 16.15 -9.53 -11.58
CA GLY A 440 16.47 -10.66 -12.45
C GLY A 440 17.92 -11.13 -12.37
N GLY A 441 18.61 -10.83 -11.26
CA GLY A 441 20.02 -11.21 -11.08
C GLY A 441 20.98 -10.46 -12.00
N LEU A 442 20.59 -9.27 -12.52
CA LEU A 442 21.50 -8.37 -13.25
C LEU A 442 22.69 -8.03 -12.33
N GLY A 443 23.81 -8.71 -12.54
CA GLY A 443 25.02 -8.60 -11.73
C GLY A 443 25.39 -9.84 -10.89
N ALA A 444 24.50 -10.83 -10.72
CA ALA A 444 24.79 -12.07 -9.96
C ALA A 444 25.55 -13.13 -10.79
N PHE A 445 25.43 -13.08 -12.12
CA PHE A 445 26.08 -14.03 -13.02
C PHE A 445 26.80 -13.30 -14.15
N LEU A 446 28.13 -13.38 -14.16
CA LEU A 446 28.98 -12.69 -15.13
C LEU A 446 29.39 -13.65 -16.25
N PRO A 447 29.28 -13.26 -17.55
CA PRO A 447 29.69 -14.10 -18.67
C PRO A 447 31.14 -14.59 -18.54
N GLY A 448 31.36 -15.88 -18.73
CA GLY A 448 32.68 -16.52 -18.59
C GLY A 448 33.14 -16.76 -17.15
N GLN A 449 32.49 -16.15 -16.17
CA GLN A 449 32.74 -16.34 -14.73
C GLN A 449 31.64 -17.15 -14.02
N SER A 450 30.54 -17.43 -14.74
CA SER A 450 29.43 -18.23 -14.25
C SER A 450 29.04 -19.34 -15.22
N ALA A 451 28.59 -20.48 -14.69
CA ALA A 451 28.07 -21.62 -15.46
C ALA A 451 26.76 -22.12 -14.88
N PHE A 452 25.94 -22.70 -15.75
CA PHE A 452 24.66 -23.30 -15.40
C PHE A 452 24.60 -24.76 -15.84
N PHE A 453 24.13 -25.62 -14.94
CA PHE A 453 23.85 -27.03 -15.20
C PHE A 453 22.36 -27.26 -14.99
N GLU A 454 21.63 -27.32 -16.11
CA GLU A 454 20.17 -27.26 -16.12
C GLU A 454 19.53 -28.65 -16.17
N SER A 455 18.36 -28.77 -15.55
CA SER A 455 17.46 -29.90 -15.68
C SER A 455 16.67 -29.87 -17.00
N ALA A 456 15.97 -30.97 -17.29
CA ALA A 456 14.84 -30.94 -18.23
C ALA A 456 13.73 -29.99 -17.70
N PRO A 457 12.84 -29.48 -18.56
CA PRO A 457 11.66 -28.75 -18.12
C PRO A 457 10.83 -29.59 -17.16
N LEU A 458 10.34 -28.96 -16.09
CA LEU A 458 9.49 -29.63 -15.11
C LEU A 458 8.16 -30.01 -15.73
N THR A 459 7.67 -31.20 -15.41
CA THR A 459 6.35 -31.70 -15.86
C THR A 459 5.24 -31.42 -14.86
N ALA A 460 5.59 -31.09 -13.61
CA ALA A 460 4.68 -30.79 -12.52
C ALA A 460 5.25 -29.66 -11.65
N GLN A 461 4.39 -29.03 -10.86
CA GLN A 461 4.82 -28.04 -9.88
C GLN A 461 5.76 -28.68 -8.85
N LEU A 462 6.87 -28.01 -8.55
CA LEU A 462 7.88 -28.46 -7.59
C LEU A 462 8.06 -27.41 -6.49
N PRO A 463 7.51 -27.63 -5.28
CA PRO A 463 7.80 -26.79 -4.12
C PRO A 463 9.21 -27.11 -3.60
N ILE A 464 10.10 -26.12 -3.64
CA ILE A 464 11.47 -26.22 -3.16
C ILE A 464 11.51 -25.58 -1.78
N ILE A 465 11.67 -26.40 -0.75
CA ILE A 465 11.67 -25.99 0.65
C ILE A 465 12.78 -26.75 1.35
N GLY A 466 13.86 -26.05 1.70
CA GLY A 466 15.02 -26.61 2.41
C GLY A 466 16.31 -26.62 1.60
N ALA A 467 17.38 -27.15 2.19
CA ALA A 467 18.71 -27.21 1.58
C ALA A 467 18.77 -28.31 0.52
N SER A 468 19.22 -27.97 -0.69
CA SER A 468 19.42 -28.93 -1.79
C SER A 468 20.88 -29.36 -1.84
N SER A 469 21.21 -30.42 -2.57
CA SER A 469 22.61 -30.88 -2.66
C SER A 469 22.99 -31.43 -4.02
N VAL A 470 24.29 -31.41 -4.31
CA VAL A 470 24.86 -31.93 -5.55
C VAL A 470 26.30 -32.36 -5.34
N LYS A 471 26.71 -33.45 -5.97
CA LYS A 471 28.11 -33.88 -6.03
C LYS A 471 28.77 -33.32 -7.28
N VAL A 472 29.93 -32.69 -7.12
CA VAL A 472 30.69 -32.10 -8.23
C VAL A 472 32.18 -32.44 -8.13
N ARG A 473 32.85 -32.54 -9.28
CA ARG A 473 34.30 -32.47 -9.38
C ARG A 473 34.73 -31.04 -9.66
N VAL A 474 35.70 -30.56 -8.88
CA VAL A 474 36.33 -29.25 -9.04
C VAL A 474 37.80 -29.45 -9.39
N ALA A 475 38.23 -28.89 -10.51
CA ALA A 475 39.65 -28.78 -10.88
C ALA A 475 40.05 -27.30 -10.94
N SER A 476 41.31 -27.01 -10.60
CA SER A 476 41.88 -25.66 -10.56
C SER A 476 43.29 -25.63 -11.15
N THR A 477 43.62 -24.54 -11.86
CA THR A 477 44.97 -24.32 -12.38
C THR A 477 46.00 -23.94 -11.31
N THR A 478 45.57 -23.51 -10.13
CA THR A 478 46.42 -23.02 -9.04
C THR A 478 46.46 -23.94 -7.83
N GLY A 479 45.67 -25.03 -7.83
CA GLY A 479 45.59 -25.97 -6.70
C GLY A 479 44.69 -25.50 -5.55
N ASP A 480 43.99 -24.38 -5.69
CA ASP A 480 42.99 -23.88 -4.74
C ASP A 480 41.74 -23.37 -5.50
N ALA A 481 40.59 -23.29 -4.85
CA ALA A 481 39.38 -22.76 -5.46
C ALA A 481 38.51 -22.00 -4.45
N THR A 482 37.96 -20.88 -4.92
CA THR A 482 36.86 -20.14 -4.26
C THR A 482 35.70 -20.07 -5.25
N LEU A 483 34.57 -20.65 -4.88
CA LEU A 483 33.39 -20.84 -5.74
C LEU A 483 32.10 -20.53 -4.97
N PHE A 484 31.09 -20.09 -5.70
CA PHE A 484 29.77 -19.78 -5.15
C PHE A 484 28.71 -20.57 -5.91
N PHE A 485 28.08 -21.52 -5.24
CA PHE A 485 27.03 -22.36 -5.81
C PHE A 485 25.66 -21.78 -5.46
N SER A 486 24.69 -21.86 -6.36
CA SER A 486 23.30 -21.48 -6.05
C SER A 486 22.31 -22.33 -6.84
N LEU A 487 21.09 -22.42 -6.30
CA LEU A 487 19.96 -23.02 -7.01
C LEU A 487 19.15 -21.89 -7.64
N ILE A 488 18.91 -22.00 -8.95
CA ILE A 488 18.13 -21.01 -9.70
C ILE A 488 16.95 -21.67 -10.40
N VAL A 489 15.88 -20.90 -10.59
CA VAL A 489 14.72 -21.28 -11.41
C VAL A 489 14.77 -20.46 -12.68
N LYS A 490 14.81 -21.13 -13.83
CA LYS A 490 14.72 -20.53 -15.16
C LYS A 490 13.35 -20.80 -15.73
N SER A 491 12.59 -19.73 -15.92
CA SER A 491 11.27 -19.83 -16.54
C SER A 491 11.34 -20.13 -18.04
N GLU A 492 10.23 -20.59 -18.60
CA GLU A 492 10.09 -20.84 -20.05
C GLU A 492 10.41 -19.58 -20.89
N SER A 493 10.11 -18.39 -20.37
CA SER A 493 10.43 -17.11 -21.03
C SER A 493 11.92 -16.72 -20.96
N GLY A 494 12.78 -17.58 -20.39
CA GLY A 494 14.21 -17.33 -20.20
C GLY A 494 14.55 -16.46 -18.98
N ARG A 495 13.56 -15.99 -18.21
CA ARG A 495 13.81 -15.23 -16.98
C ARG A 495 14.43 -16.14 -15.92
N THR A 496 15.58 -15.73 -15.40
CA THR A 496 16.29 -16.43 -14.32
C THR A 496 15.96 -15.79 -12.98
N THR A 497 15.70 -16.61 -11.98
CA THR A 497 15.46 -16.18 -10.60
C THR A 497 16.36 -16.95 -9.65
N GLN A 498 17.09 -16.22 -8.82
CA GLN A 498 17.86 -16.76 -7.70
C GLN A 498 17.16 -16.31 -6.41
N PRO A 499 16.52 -17.22 -5.66
CA PRO A 499 15.80 -16.86 -4.44
C PRO A 499 16.69 -16.10 -3.45
N ASN A 500 16.31 -14.85 -3.15
CA ASN A 500 16.99 -13.93 -2.23
C ASN A 500 18.49 -13.71 -2.46
N GLY A 501 19.01 -14.05 -3.65
CA GLY A 501 20.44 -13.92 -3.94
C GLY A 501 21.34 -14.85 -3.11
N LEU A 502 20.80 -15.87 -2.45
CA LEU A 502 21.58 -16.74 -1.57
C LEU A 502 22.55 -17.62 -2.35
N VAL A 503 23.76 -17.77 -1.83
CA VAL A 503 24.84 -18.60 -2.38
C VAL A 503 25.40 -19.54 -1.32
N ALA A 504 25.94 -20.67 -1.75
CA ALA A 504 26.71 -21.65 -1.00
C ALA A 504 28.20 -21.44 -1.33
N PRO A 505 28.94 -20.71 -0.49
CA PRO A 505 30.36 -20.47 -0.69
C PRO A 505 31.16 -21.74 -0.40
N VAL A 506 32.17 -21.99 -1.23
CA VAL A 506 33.09 -23.11 -1.11
C VAL A 506 34.51 -22.59 -1.26
N ARG A 507 35.37 -22.97 -0.32
CA ARG A 507 36.82 -22.77 -0.42
C ARG A 507 37.52 -24.11 -0.32
N LEU A 508 38.42 -24.38 -1.26
CA LEU A 508 39.19 -25.62 -1.34
C LEU A 508 40.67 -25.27 -1.45
N LEU A 509 41.51 -26.04 -0.76
CA LEU A 509 42.96 -25.94 -0.79
C LEU A 509 43.55 -27.30 -1.18
N GLY A 510 44.73 -27.31 -1.81
CA GLY A 510 45.44 -28.56 -2.14
C GLY A 510 44.73 -29.44 -3.17
N ILE A 511 44.00 -28.84 -4.12
CA ILE A 511 43.30 -29.54 -5.20
C ILE A 511 44.32 -30.28 -6.09
N PRO A 512 44.21 -31.60 -6.26
CA PRO A 512 45.06 -32.37 -7.17
C PRO A 512 44.87 -31.97 -8.63
N ALA A 513 45.85 -32.29 -9.49
CA ALA A 513 45.80 -31.97 -10.93
C ALA A 513 44.58 -32.55 -11.67
N ASN A 514 44.06 -33.70 -11.23
CA ASN A 514 42.85 -34.33 -11.76
C ASN A 514 41.53 -33.82 -11.14
N GLY A 515 41.62 -32.87 -10.21
CA GLY A 515 40.49 -32.32 -9.46
C GLY A 515 40.16 -33.10 -8.18
N ILE A 516 39.22 -32.55 -7.41
CA ILE A 516 38.68 -33.12 -6.17
C ILE A 516 37.15 -33.25 -6.28
N ASP A 517 36.61 -34.33 -5.72
CA ASP A 517 35.17 -34.56 -5.66
C ASP A 517 34.63 -34.07 -4.32
N ILE A 518 33.58 -33.26 -4.36
CA ILE A 518 32.92 -32.71 -3.17
C ILE A 518 31.41 -32.85 -3.27
N ASP A 519 30.76 -33.03 -2.13
CA ASP A 519 29.32 -32.90 -1.98
C ASP A 519 29.03 -31.46 -1.50
N VAL A 520 28.25 -30.71 -2.26
CA VAL A 520 27.91 -29.31 -1.96
C VAL A 520 26.50 -29.24 -1.39
N GLU A 521 26.36 -28.70 -0.18
CA GLU A 521 25.07 -28.29 0.39
C GLU A 521 24.73 -26.89 -0.12
N LEU A 522 23.66 -26.78 -0.90
CA LEU A 522 23.15 -25.50 -1.39
C LEU A 522 22.35 -24.79 -0.28
N PRO A 523 22.17 -23.46 -0.36
CA PRO A 523 21.40 -22.73 0.65
C PRO A 523 19.99 -23.29 0.76
N ALA A 524 19.48 -23.38 1.99
CA ALA A 524 18.07 -23.64 2.18
C ALA A 524 17.27 -22.44 1.66
N ILE A 525 16.37 -22.71 0.72
CA ILE A 525 15.53 -21.70 0.06
C ILE A 525 14.08 -22.13 0.10
N VAL A 526 13.21 -21.15 -0.14
CA VAL A 526 11.77 -21.32 -0.28
C VAL A 526 11.39 -20.74 -1.63
N THR A 527 10.98 -21.60 -2.57
CA THR A 527 10.47 -21.16 -3.86
C THR A 527 9.57 -22.22 -4.47
N ASN A 528 8.70 -21.83 -5.40
CA ASN A 528 7.86 -22.75 -6.16
C ASN A 528 8.22 -22.65 -7.64
N ALA A 529 8.62 -23.77 -8.23
CA ALA A 529 8.80 -23.88 -9.67
C ALA A 529 7.55 -24.50 -10.31
N THR A 530 7.18 -24.01 -11.47
CA THR A 530 5.97 -24.38 -12.22
C THR A 530 6.29 -25.31 -13.39
N PRO A 531 5.29 -26.04 -13.94
CA PRO A 531 5.51 -26.82 -15.16
C PRO A 531 6.07 -25.95 -16.29
N GLY A 532 7.08 -26.44 -17.00
CA GLY A 532 7.82 -25.70 -18.03
C GLY A 532 9.10 -25.04 -17.53
N ASP A 533 9.20 -24.70 -16.24
CA ASP A 533 10.42 -24.15 -15.65
C ASP A 533 11.56 -25.18 -15.66
N ARG A 534 12.81 -24.71 -15.63
CA ARG A 534 13.99 -25.54 -15.40
C ARG A 534 14.64 -25.17 -14.08
N ILE A 535 15.07 -26.18 -13.34
CA ILE A 535 15.93 -25.98 -12.18
C ILE A 535 17.38 -26.08 -12.66
N ALA A 536 18.23 -25.16 -12.21
CA ALA A 536 19.64 -25.23 -12.55
C ALA A 536 20.52 -25.01 -11.32
N LEU A 537 21.64 -25.75 -11.31
CA LEU A 537 22.79 -25.42 -10.50
C LEU A 537 23.55 -24.29 -11.20
N ALA A 538 23.66 -23.14 -10.54
CA ALA A 538 24.52 -22.06 -10.98
C ALA A 538 25.82 -22.08 -10.15
N VAL A 539 26.95 -21.83 -10.82
CA VAL A 539 28.26 -21.73 -10.18
C VAL A 539 28.94 -20.45 -10.66
N SER A 540 29.35 -19.59 -9.73
CA SER A 540 30.08 -18.35 -9.99
C SER A 540 31.46 -18.39 -9.35
N THR A 541 32.42 -17.71 -9.98
CA THR A 541 33.81 -17.61 -9.50
C THR A 541 34.12 -16.33 -8.73
N THR A 542 33.21 -15.37 -8.72
CA THR A 542 33.37 -14.07 -8.07
C THR A 542 32.13 -13.71 -7.27
N ASP A 543 32.33 -13.00 -6.16
CA ASP A 543 31.27 -12.41 -5.36
C ASP A 543 31.82 -11.24 -4.53
N LEU A 544 31.21 -10.06 -4.65
CA LEU A 544 31.65 -8.84 -3.98
C LEU A 544 31.54 -8.93 -2.45
N GLY A 545 30.63 -9.76 -1.93
CA GLY A 545 30.40 -9.95 -0.50
C GLY A 545 31.56 -10.64 0.23
N TYR A 546 32.43 -11.32 -0.52
CA TYR A 546 33.44 -12.22 0.00
C TYR A 546 34.86 -11.77 -0.33
N ALA A 547 35.83 -12.24 0.46
CA ALA A 547 37.24 -12.10 0.14
C ALA A 547 37.62 -13.01 -1.02
N MET A 548 38.29 -12.42 -2.01
CA MET A 548 38.65 -13.11 -3.25
C MET A 548 40.17 -13.21 -3.39
N PRO A 549 40.68 -14.27 -4.04
CA PRO A 549 42.10 -14.39 -4.37
C PRO A 549 42.58 -13.26 -5.30
N GLN A 550 43.86 -12.92 -5.21
CA GLN A 550 44.44 -11.77 -5.92
C GLN A 550 45.00 -12.13 -7.30
N ASP A 551 45.34 -13.39 -7.53
CA ASP A 551 45.83 -13.92 -8.79
C ASP A 551 44.70 -14.53 -9.64
N GLY A 552 44.87 -14.47 -10.96
CA GLY A 552 43.92 -15.02 -11.92
C GLY A 552 44.08 -16.52 -12.10
N ARG A 553 42.97 -17.23 -12.31
CA ARG A 553 42.93 -18.70 -12.36
C ARG A 553 41.74 -19.21 -13.17
N VAL A 554 41.78 -20.49 -13.52
CA VAL A 554 40.72 -21.18 -14.26
C VAL A 554 40.24 -22.38 -13.45
N TYR A 555 38.92 -22.52 -13.38
CA TYR A 555 38.28 -23.68 -12.77
C TYR A 555 37.55 -24.52 -13.81
N SER A 556 37.45 -25.82 -13.55
CA SER A 556 36.59 -26.72 -14.30
C SER A 556 35.66 -27.44 -13.34
N ILE A 557 34.35 -27.38 -13.61
CA ILE A 557 33.30 -27.94 -12.76
C ILE A 557 32.54 -29.01 -13.54
N THR A 558 32.44 -30.21 -12.95
CA THR A 558 31.70 -31.34 -13.53
C THR A 558 30.71 -31.91 -12.52
N PRO A 559 29.39 -31.87 -12.77
CA PRO A 559 28.41 -32.59 -11.95
C PRO A 559 28.62 -34.11 -12.04
N LEU A 560 28.68 -34.76 -10.89
CA LEU A 560 28.86 -36.21 -10.74
C LEU A 560 27.58 -36.92 -10.28
N SER A 561 26.59 -36.16 -9.83
CA SER A 561 25.27 -36.66 -9.41
C SER A 561 24.14 -35.84 -10.05
N PRO A 562 22.89 -36.32 -9.97
CA PRO A 562 21.72 -35.46 -10.07
C PRO A 562 21.78 -34.31 -9.05
N LEU A 563 21.02 -33.26 -9.31
CA LEU A 563 20.71 -32.23 -8.33
C LEU A 563 19.58 -32.74 -7.43
N PHE A 564 19.86 -32.93 -6.14
CA PHE A 564 18.87 -33.36 -5.15
C PHE A 564 18.17 -32.14 -4.56
N VAL A 565 16.93 -31.92 -4.96
CA VAL A 565 16.13 -30.77 -4.55
C VAL A 565 15.26 -31.14 -3.35
N SER A 566 15.38 -30.38 -2.27
CA SER A 566 14.57 -30.56 -1.06
C SER A 566 13.15 -30.07 -1.24
N THR A 567 12.19 -30.92 -0.91
CA THR A 567 10.76 -30.64 -1.02
C THR A 567 10.05 -30.95 0.29
N MET A 568 8.97 -30.21 0.55
CA MET A 568 8.11 -30.40 1.71
C MET A 568 6.67 -30.05 1.34
N THR A 569 5.70 -30.82 1.83
CA THR A 569 4.28 -30.51 1.67
C THR A 569 3.78 -29.78 2.90
N LEU A 570 3.25 -28.57 2.71
CA LEU A 570 2.67 -27.75 3.77
C LEU A 570 1.20 -27.45 3.45
N LYS A 571 0.41 -27.16 4.49
CA LYS A 571 -0.99 -26.75 4.36
C LYS A 571 -1.08 -25.25 4.55
N ASN A 572 -1.97 -24.56 3.83
CA ASN A 572 -2.22 -23.15 4.09
C ASN A 572 -2.74 -22.97 5.53
N ALA A 573 -2.26 -21.95 6.24
CA ALA A 573 -2.78 -21.60 7.54
C ALA A 573 -4.27 -21.22 7.40
N PRO A 574 -5.13 -21.60 8.37
CA PRO A 574 -6.52 -21.16 8.36
C PRO A 574 -6.59 -19.63 8.43
N SER A 575 -7.29 -19.01 7.48
CA SER A 575 -7.51 -17.56 7.49
C SER A 575 -8.50 -17.20 8.60
N ASN A 576 -8.06 -16.39 9.58
CA ASN A 576 -8.94 -15.88 10.64
C ASN A 576 -9.93 -14.82 10.16
N THR A 577 -9.87 -14.41 8.89
CA THR A 577 -10.89 -13.56 8.27
C THR A 577 -12.16 -14.39 8.15
N PRO A 578 -13.22 -14.08 8.91
CA PRO A 578 -14.42 -14.90 8.84
C PRO A 578 -15.07 -14.58 7.50
N LEU A 579 -14.88 -15.45 6.51
CA LEU A 579 -15.39 -15.29 5.14
C LEU A 579 -16.90 -15.05 5.11
N TYR A 580 -17.63 -15.43 6.18
CA TYR A 580 -19.05 -15.17 6.37
C TYR A 580 -19.41 -13.70 6.68
N LEU A 581 -18.47 -12.86 7.11
CA LEU A 581 -18.73 -11.44 7.41
C LEU A 581 -18.85 -10.60 6.14
N TRP A 582 -18.13 -10.95 5.06
CA TRP A 582 -18.22 -10.24 3.79
C TRP A 582 -19.63 -10.25 3.18
N PRO A 583 -20.35 -11.40 3.13
CA PRO A 583 -21.76 -11.42 2.77
C PRO A 583 -22.64 -10.54 3.66
N LEU A 584 -22.42 -10.54 4.98
CA LEU A 584 -23.23 -9.75 5.92
C LEU A 584 -22.97 -8.24 5.78
N ILE A 585 -21.71 -7.85 5.57
CA ILE A 585 -21.31 -6.46 5.29
C ILE A 585 -21.85 -6.04 3.92
N ALA A 586 -21.79 -6.90 2.90
CA ALA A 586 -22.34 -6.62 1.59
C ALA A 586 -23.87 -6.45 1.64
N VAL A 587 -24.59 -7.30 2.37
CA VAL A 587 -26.04 -7.18 2.57
C VAL A 587 -26.39 -5.93 3.38
N GLY A 588 -25.62 -5.62 4.44
CA GLY A 588 -25.78 -4.41 5.23
C GLY A 588 -25.53 -3.14 4.42
N ALA A 589 -24.45 -3.12 3.63
CA ALA A 589 -24.10 -2.02 2.73
C ALA A 589 -25.13 -1.88 1.60
N PHE A 590 -25.65 -2.99 1.06
CA PHE A 590 -26.71 -3.00 0.06
C PHE A 590 -28.03 -2.45 0.64
N GLY A 591 -28.39 -2.84 1.86
CA GLY A 591 -29.55 -2.30 2.57
C GLY A 591 -29.41 -0.80 2.87
N LEU A 592 -28.23 -0.36 3.33
CA LEU A 592 -27.92 1.06 3.59
C LEU A 592 -27.89 1.90 2.31
N SER A 593 -27.34 1.38 1.22
CA SER A 593 -27.32 2.07 -0.07
C SER A 593 -28.72 2.15 -0.70
N LEU A 594 -29.53 1.09 -0.59
CA LEU A 594 -30.95 1.13 -0.96
C LEU A 594 -31.71 2.17 -0.13
N LEU A 595 -31.50 2.21 1.19
CA LEU A 595 -32.12 3.19 2.08
C LEU A 595 -31.67 4.62 1.76
N TRP A 596 -30.38 4.82 1.47
CA TRP A 596 -29.83 6.12 1.07
C TRP A 596 -30.39 6.60 -0.26
N VAL A 597 -30.52 5.71 -1.26
CA VAL A 597 -31.19 6.00 -2.53
C VAL A 597 -32.69 6.28 -2.32
N PHE A 598 -33.37 5.54 -1.44
CA PHE A 598 -34.79 5.78 -1.15
C PHE A 598 -35.04 7.13 -0.46
N ILE A 599 -34.13 7.55 0.43
CA ILE A 599 -34.22 8.83 1.16
C ILE A 599 -33.79 10.02 0.29
N ARG A 600 -32.84 9.83 -0.63
CA ARG A 600 -32.31 10.89 -1.51
C ARG A 600 -32.91 10.97 -2.91
N ARG A 601 -33.81 10.05 -3.30
CA ARG A 601 -34.51 10.18 -4.59
C ARG A 601 -35.25 11.53 -4.63
N PRO A 602 -34.89 12.46 -5.53
CA PRO A 602 -35.68 13.66 -5.72
C PRO A 602 -37.07 13.24 -6.17
N ARG A 603 -38.11 13.76 -5.51
CA ARG A 603 -39.49 13.63 -5.99
C ARG A 603 -39.54 14.37 -7.32
N HIS A 604 -39.62 13.65 -8.44
CA HIS A 604 -40.01 14.28 -9.70
C HIS A 604 -41.36 14.97 -9.46
N PRO A 605 -41.51 16.28 -9.76
CA PRO A 605 -42.82 16.90 -9.76
C PRO A 605 -43.72 16.11 -10.72
N ALA A 606 -44.96 15.87 -10.31
CA ALA A 606 -45.90 15.07 -11.08
C ALA A 606 -45.99 15.59 -12.53
N MET A 607 -46.05 14.67 -13.50
CA MET A 607 -46.19 15.01 -14.92
C MET A 607 -47.42 15.90 -15.11
N LYS A 608 -47.21 17.16 -15.51
CA LYS A 608 -48.24 17.99 -16.12
C LYS A 608 -48.20 17.76 -17.63
N GLU A 609 -49.38 17.56 -18.23
CA GLU A 609 -49.49 17.58 -19.69
C GLU A 609 -49.27 19.00 -20.22
N PRO A 610 -48.71 19.15 -21.43
CA PRO A 610 -48.51 20.45 -22.06
C PRO A 610 -49.85 21.19 -22.19
N GLN A 611 -49.90 22.43 -21.70
CA GLN A 611 -51.10 23.26 -21.67
C GLN A 611 -51.09 24.19 -22.89
N SER A 612 -52.12 24.16 -23.73
CA SER A 612 -52.15 24.86 -25.04
C SER A 612 -52.12 26.39 -24.97
N ASP A 613 -52.39 26.97 -23.80
CA ASP A 613 -52.39 28.42 -23.53
C ASP A 613 -51.18 28.88 -22.69
N ALA A 614 -50.19 28.02 -22.44
CA ALA A 614 -49.01 28.39 -21.67
C ALA A 614 -47.95 29.10 -22.55
N PRO A 615 -47.18 30.04 -22.00
CA PRO A 615 -46.04 30.61 -22.71
C PRO A 615 -45.04 29.51 -23.08
N LEU A 616 -44.41 29.65 -24.26
CA LEU A 616 -43.46 28.67 -24.78
C LEU A 616 -42.28 28.47 -23.83
N VAL A 617 -41.78 29.52 -23.18
CA VAL A 617 -40.81 29.44 -22.08
C VAL A 617 -41.28 30.28 -20.91
N SER A 618 -41.28 29.70 -19.70
CA SER A 618 -41.48 30.42 -18.44
C SER A 618 -40.28 30.21 -17.53
N VAL A 619 -39.62 31.29 -17.13
CA VAL A 619 -38.53 31.30 -16.14
C VAL A 619 -39.05 32.01 -14.89
N ARG A 620 -38.95 31.36 -13.72
CA ARG A 620 -39.49 31.88 -12.45
C ARG A 620 -38.49 31.76 -11.30
N ALA A 621 -38.20 32.89 -10.66
CA ALA A 621 -37.33 33.01 -9.49
C ALA A 621 -36.03 32.20 -9.62
N LEU A 622 -35.41 32.24 -10.81
CA LEU A 622 -34.30 31.38 -11.16
C LEU A 622 -33.02 31.85 -10.47
N ASN A 623 -32.35 30.93 -9.77
CA ASN A 623 -31.12 31.21 -9.04
C ASN A 623 -30.05 30.15 -9.35
N LYS A 624 -28.80 30.59 -9.51
CA LYS A 624 -27.63 29.72 -9.65
C LYS A 624 -26.47 30.22 -8.80
N GLN A 625 -26.05 29.39 -7.87
CA GLN A 625 -24.83 29.50 -7.09
C GLN A 625 -23.94 28.28 -7.35
N TYR A 626 -22.66 28.50 -7.63
CA TYR A 626 -21.65 27.44 -7.76
C TYR A 626 -21.04 27.09 -6.39
N ASP A 627 -20.33 25.96 -6.32
CA ASP A 627 -19.80 25.40 -5.06
C ASP A 627 -18.77 26.31 -4.37
N ASP A 628 -18.11 27.18 -5.13
CA ASP A 628 -17.22 28.24 -4.65
C ASP A 628 -17.96 29.43 -4.03
N GLY A 629 -19.30 29.42 -4.06
CA GLY A 629 -20.16 30.46 -3.54
C GLY A 629 -20.53 31.54 -4.56
N TYR A 630 -20.02 31.51 -5.79
CA TYR A 630 -20.31 32.52 -6.82
C TYR A 630 -21.77 32.44 -7.30
N LYS A 631 -22.50 33.56 -7.20
CA LYS A 631 -23.89 33.68 -7.66
C LYS A 631 -23.95 34.20 -9.09
N ALA A 632 -24.15 33.29 -10.03
CA ALA A 632 -24.16 33.61 -11.46
C ALA A 632 -25.52 34.11 -11.97
N VAL A 633 -26.62 33.71 -11.32
CA VAL A 633 -27.99 34.19 -11.61
C VAL A 633 -28.72 34.32 -10.28
N THR A 634 -29.43 35.44 -10.08
CA THR A 634 -30.20 35.72 -8.86
C THR A 634 -31.60 36.19 -9.24
N ASP A 635 -32.63 35.50 -8.76
CA ASP A 635 -34.05 35.84 -8.91
C ASP A 635 -34.51 36.26 -10.32
N LEU A 636 -34.04 35.56 -11.35
CA LEU A 636 -34.40 35.86 -12.74
C LEU A 636 -35.80 35.32 -13.09
N SER A 637 -36.68 36.17 -13.61
CA SER A 637 -38.03 35.79 -14.04
C SER A 637 -38.46 36.47 -15.34
N PHE A 638 -38.79 35.72 -16.38
CA PHE A 638 -39.32 36.24 -17.65
C PHE A 638 -40.09 35.16 -18.43
N THR A 639 -40.87 35.57 -19.43
CA THR A 639 -41.62 34.67 -20.31
C THR A 639 -41.28 34.93 -21.78
N VAL A 640 -41.40 33.88 -22.60
CA VAL A 640 -41.24 33.94 -24.06
C VAL A 640 -42.44 33.28 -24.69
N GLU A 641 -43.09 34.00 -25.61
CA GLU A 641 -44.24 33.52 -26.37
C GLU A 641 -43.84 32.88 -27.70
N HIS A 642 -44.80 32.20 -28.34
CA HIS A 642 -44.60 31.61 -29.66
C HIS A 642 -44.35 32.68 -30.74
N GLY A 643 -43.49 32.36 -31.72
CA GLY A 643 -43.16 33.22 -32.85
C GLY A 643 -42.23 34.40 -32.53
N GLN A 644 -41.69 34.48 -31.32
CA GLN A 644 -40.81 35.58 -30.91
C GLN A 644 -39.34 35.30 -31.26
N VAL A 645 -38.63 36.35 -31.67
CA VAL A 645 -37.16 36.39 -31.58
C VAL A 645 -36.80 37.19 -30.33
N VAL A 646 -36.23 36.54 -29.32
CA VAL A 646 -35.89 37.14 -28.02
C VAL A 646 -34.38 37.26 -27.86
N GLY A 647 -33.90 38.48 -27.63
CA GLY A 647 -32.49 38.76 -27.35
C GLY A 647 -32.21 38.81 -25.85
N LEU A 648 -31.44 37.86 -25.33
CA LEU A 648 -30.86 37.92 -23.99
C LEU A 648 -29.60 38.80 -24.03
N LEU A 649 -29.68 39.99 -23.46
CA LEU A 649 -28.74 41.08 -23.65
C LEU A 649 -28.04 41.43 -22.34
N GLY A 650 -26.74 41.73 -22.39
CA GLY A 650 -25.97 42.14 -21.22
C GLY A 650 -24.46 42.05 -21.47
N PRO A 651 -23.61 42.64 -20.61
CA PRO A 651 -22.16 42.49 -20.77
C PRO A 651 -21.70 41.05 -20.53
N ASN A 652 -20.42 40.78 -20.77
CA ASN A 652 -19.80 39.53 -20.35
C ASN A 652 -19.91 39.39 -18.82
N GLY A 653 -20.19 38.17 -18.34
CA GLY A 653 -20.44 37.93 -16.90
C GLY A 653 -21.84 38.30 -16.40
N ALA A 654 -22.76 38.77 -17.26
CA ALA A 654 -24.13 39.10 -16.84
C ALA A 654 -25.02 37.89 -16.47
N GLY A 655 -24.55 36.65 -16.67
CA GLY A 655 -25.32 35.43 -16.39
C GLY A 655 -26.08 34.84 -17.59
N LYS A 656 -25.87 35.37 -18.81
CA LYS A 656 -26.56 34.94 -20.05
C LYS A 656 -26.36 33.44 -20.35
N THR A 657 -25.11 33.03 -20.58
CA THR A 657 -24.76 31.62 -20.87
C THR A 657 -25.20 30.68 -19.75
N THR A 658 -25.05 31.09 -18.48
CA THR A 658 -25.52 30.30 -17.33
C THR A 658 -27.04 30.10 -17.36
N THR A 659 -27.80 31.14 -17.73
CA THR A 659 -29.26 31.06 -17.91
C THR A 659 -29.64 30.12 -19.04
N LEU A 660 -28.99 30.25 -20.21
CA LEU A 660 -29.23 29.36 -21.36
C LEU A 660 -28.87 27.90 -21.04
N ARG A 661 -27.76 27.65 -20.35
CA ARG A 661 -27.38 26.29 -19.91
C ARG A 661 -28.41 25.67 -18.95
N MET A 662 -29.00 26.46 -18.05
CA MET A 662 -30.10 25.98 -17.20
C MET A 662 -31.37 25.69 -18.02
N LEU A 663 -31.70 26.56 -18.99
CA LEU A 663 -32.87 26.41 -19.87
C LEU A 663 -32.79 25.18 -20.79
N MET A 664 -31.58 24.77 -21.16
CA MET A 664 -31.35 23.53 -21.92
C MET A 664 -31.15 22.29 -21.03
N GLY A 665 -31.24 22.44 -19.71
CA GLY A 665 -31.02 21.33 -18.77
C GLY A 665 -29.57 20.81 -18.75
N LEU A 666 -28.58 21.61 -19.16
CA LEU A 666 -27.16 21.23 -19.07
C LEU A 666 -26.61 21.38 -17.64
N ILE A 667 -27.21 22.27 -16.84
CA ILE A 667 -26.88 22.46 -15.43
C ILE A 667 -28.15 22.65 -14.60
N PHE A 668 -28.13 22.25 -13.33
CA PHE A 668 -29.25 22.46 -12.42
C PHE A 668 -29.25 23.89 -11.83
N PRO A 669 -30.42 24.53 -11.70
CA PRO A 669 -30.57 25.71 -10.86
C PRO A 669 -30.37 25.33 -9.38
N THR A 670 -29.89 26.29 -8.58
CA THR A 670 -29.82 26.14 -7.12
C THR A 670 -31.21 26.26 -6.50
N SER A 671 -32.06 27.12 -7.07
CA SER A 671 -33.50 27.24 -6.77
C SER A 671 -34.21 27.96 -7.93
N GLY A 672 -35.55 27.89 -7.95
CA GLY A 672 -36.35 28.41 -9.07
C GLY A 672 -36.62 27.35 -10.13
N GLU A 673 -37.44 27.72 -11.12
CA GLU A 673 -38.02 26.77 -12.09
C GLU A 673 -37.99 27.35 -13.51
N ILE A 674 -37.80 26.46 -14.48
CA ILE A 674 -37.92 26.76 -15.91
C ILE A 674 -38.91 25.74 -16.49
N GLU A 675 -39.87 26.22 -17.28
CA GLU A 675 -40.83 25.39 -17.99
C GLU A 675 -40.79 25.72 -19.48
N ILE A 676 -40.90 24.70 -20.34
CA ILE A 676 -41.12 24.86 -21.80
C ILE A 676 -42.49 24.27 -22.11
N SER A 677 -43.40 25.08 -22.67
CA SER A 677 -44.80 24.70 -22.93
C SER A 677 -45.50 24.10 -21.68
N GLY A 678 -45.21 24.67 -20.50
CA GLY A 678 -45.72 24.20 -19.21
C GLY A 678 -45.07 22.91 -18.66
N VAL A 679 -44.05 22.36 -19.35
CA VAL A 679 -43.31 21.18 -18.91
C VAL A 679 -42.00 21.59 -18.23
N PRO A 680 -41.74 21.19 -16.97
CA PRO A 680 -40.51 21.53 -16.26
C PRO A 680 -39.24 21.06 -16.99
N VAL A 681 -38.24 21.94 -17.02
CA VAL A 681 -36.90 21.68 -17.57
C VAL A 681 -36.00 21.13 -16.47
N PHE A 682 -35.43 19.96 -16.73
CA PHE A 682 -34.35 19.35 -15.97
C PHE A 682 -33.58 18.38 -16.88
N PRO A 683 -32.36 17.95 -16.53
CA PRO A 683 -31.60 17.01 -17.37
C PRO A 683 -32.42 15.76 -17.69
N GLY A 684 -32.63 15.50 -18.99
CA GLY A 684 -33.44 14.38 -19.49
C GLY A 684 -34.96 14.60 -19.50
N SER A 685 -35.46 15.81 -19.24
CA SER A 685 -36.89 16.09 -19.31
C SER A 685 -37.39 16.13 -20.76
N ARG A 686 -38.66 15.73 -20.97
CA ARG A 686 -39.28 15.71 -22.31
C ARG A 686 -39.39 17.11 -22.94
N ALA A 687 -39.39 18.16 -22.12
CA ALA A 687 -39.34 19.56 -22.57
C ALA A 687 -38.18 19.84 -23.55
N LEU A 688 -37.06 19.13 -23.40
CA LEU A 688 -35.87 19.31 -24.23
C LEU A 688 -36.00 18.70 -25.64
N SER A 689 -36.98 17.81 -25.87
CA SER A 689 -37.14 17.13 -27.16
C SER A 689 -37.57 18.06 -28.31
N GLY A 690 -38.26 19.15 -27.98
CA GLY A 690 -38.69 20.20 -28.92
C GLY A 690 -37.75 21.40 -29.00
N LEU A 691 -36.55 21.32 -28.38
CA LEU A 691 -35.57 22.39 -28.31
C LEU A 691 -34.37 22.09 -29.21
N GLY A 692 -34.03 23.04 -30.07
CA GLY A 692 -32.78 23.10 -30.81
C GLY A 692 -31.80 24.01 -30.09
N SER A 693 -30.53 23.64 -29.98
CA SER A 693 -29.55 24.46 -29.28
C SER A 693 -28.19 24.55 -29.93
N PHE A 694 -27.56 25.70 -29.77
CA PHE A 694 -26.15 25.92 -30.05
C PHE A 694 -25.52 26.74 -28.92
N VAL A 695 -24.66 26.11 -28.10
CA VAL A 695 -23.98 26.73 -26.96
C VAL A 695 -22.54 26.22 -26.89
N GLU A 696 -21.58 27.09 -26.56
CA GLU A 696 -20.13 26.80 -26.45
C GLU A 696 -19.38 26.39 -27.73
N GLY A 697 -19.77 26.92 -28.89
CA GLY A 697 -19.01 26.76 -30.12
C GLY A 697 -19.12 25.36 -30.76
N PRO A 698 -18.91 25.24 -32.09
CA PRO A 698 -19.22 23.99 -32.78
C PRO A 698 -18.12 22.93 -32.67
N GLY A 699 -18.42 21.80 -32.00
CA GLY A 699 -17.56 20.62 -31.89
C GLY A 699 -17.69 19.62 -33.05
N PHE A 700 -17.47 20.06 -34.29
CA PHE A 700 -17.58 19.19 -35.47
C PHE A 700 -16.36 18.29 -35.70
N LEU A 701 -16.59 17.11 -36.29
CA LEU A 701 -15.53 16.23 -36.76
C LEU A 701 -14.90 16.82 -38.04
N PRO A 702 -13.63 17.26 -38.01
CA PRO A 702 -13.05 18.07 -39.08
C PRO A 702 -12.80 17.28 -40.38
N HIS A 703 -12.70 15.96 -40.29
CA HIS A 703 -12.43 15.07 -41.42
C HIS A 703 -13.70 14.65 -42.18
N LEU A 704 -14.88 14.85 -41.59
CA LEU A 704 -16.18 14.61 -42.19
C LEU A 704 -16.70 15.85 -42.92
N THR A 705 -17.59 15.65 -43.88
CA THR A 705 -18.36 16.69 -44.56
C THR A 705 -19.42 17.29 -43.63
N GLY A 706 -19.98 18.44 -43.99
CA GLY A 706 -21.07 19.05 -43.23
C GLY A 706 -22.28 18.13 -43.13
N SER A 707 -22.65 17.47 -44.22
CA SER A 707 -23.79 16.53 -44.25
C SER A 707 -23.56 15.31 -43.38
N GLU A 708 -22.35 14.73 -43.41
CA GLU A 708 -21.97 13.61 -42.55
C GLU A 708 -21.98 13.98 -41.06
N ASN A 709 -21.58 15.21 -40.70
CA ASN A 709 -21.67 15.69 -39.31
C ASN A 709 -23.14 15.80 -38.84
N LEU A 710 -24.04 16.31 -39.69
CA LEU A 710 -25.47 16.44 -39.36
C LEU A 710 -26.16 15.06 -39.23
N ASP A 711 -25.90 14.14 -40.15
CA ASP A 711 -26.43 12.77 -40.09
C ASP A 711 -25.93 12.02 -38.85
N LEU A 712 -24.64 12.13 -38.54
CA LEU A 712 -24.06 11.51 -37.34
C LEU A 712 -24.67 12.10 -36.06
N TYR A 713 -24.81 13.43 -35.99
CA TYR A 713 -25.44 14.09 -34.86
C TYR A 713 -26.87 13.60 -34.65
N TRP A 714 -27.71 13.59 -35.70
CA TRP A 714 -29.09 13.12 -35.59
C TRP A 714 -29.17 11.69 -35.09
N ARG A 715 -28.38 10.78 -35.65
CA ARG A 715 -28.34 9.37 -35.21
C ARG A 715 -27.97 9.23 -33.74
N SER A 716 -27.06 10.08 -33.24
CA SER A 716 -26.66 10.05 -31.83
C SER A 716 -27.78 10.45 -30.87
N THR A 717 -28.80 11.19 -31.32
CA THR A 717 -29.95 11.57 -30.49
C THR A 717 -30.92 10.42 -30.22
N GLY A 718 -30.83 9.33 -30.98
CA GLY A 718 -31.74 8.18 -30.87
C GLY A 718 -33.19 8.46 -31.31
N ARG A 719 -33.45 9.62 -31.95
CA ARG A 719 -34.76 9.99 -32.49
C ARG A 719 -35.03 9.25 -33.80
N SER A 720 -36.27 8.79 -33.98
CA SER A 720 -36.73 8.11 -35.19
C SER A 720 -37.45 9.03 -36.19
N ASP A 721 -37.66 10.30 -35.82
CA ASP A 721 -38.36 11.28 -36.66
C ASP A 721 -37.51 11.70 -37.87
N ASP A 722 -38.14 12.37 -38.85
CA ASP A 722 -37.40 12.94 -39.98
C ASP A 722 -36.46 14.05 -39.46
N PRO A 723 -35.14 13.97 -39.71
CA PRO A 723 -34.19 14.99 -39.30
C PRO A 723 -34.36 16.31 -40.04
N GLU A 724 -35.10 16.36 -41.15
CA GLU A 724 -35.36 17.58 -41.93
C GLU A 724 -34.06 18.26 -42.39
N ILE A 725 -33.05 17.46 -42.73
CA ILE A 725 -31.69 17.93 -43.06
C ILE A 725 -31.70 18.86 -44.28
N ALA A 726 -32.51 18.54 -45.30
CA ALA A 726 -32.60 19.36 -46.51
C ALA A 726 -33.06 20.78 -46.19
N ASP A 727 -34.12 20.91 -45.40
CA ASP A 727 -34.71 22.19 -44.99
C ASP A 727 -33.76 22.97 -44.05
N ALA A 728 -33.11 22.28 -43.11
CA ALA A 728 -32.10 22.90 -42.23
C ALA A 728 -30.89 23.44 -43.04
N LEU A 729 -30.51 22.77 -44.13
CA LEU A 729 -29.44 23.21 -45.02
C LEU A 729 -29.86 24.35 -45.95
N GLU A 730 -31.12 24.36 -46.40
CA GLU A 730 -31.70 25.46 -47.17
C GLU A 730 -31.74 26.74 -46.30
N ILE A 731 -32.28 26.63 -45.08
CA ILE A 731 -32.41 27.75 -44.14
C ILE A 731 -31.03 28.27 -43.71
N SER A 732 -30.05 27.39 -43.46
CA SER A 732 -28.70 27.81 -43.04
C SER A 732 -27.85 28.41 -44.17
N GLY A 733 -28.27 28.31 -45.44
CA GLY A 733 -27.61 28.94 -46.58
C GLY A 733 -26.18 28.44 -46.83
N LEU A 734 -25.91 27.15 -46.63
CA LEU A 734 -24.60 26.53 -46.88
C LEU A 734 -24.40 26.04 -48.33
N GLY A 735 -25.49 25.83 -49.08
CA GLY A 735 -25.45 25.40 -50.48
C GLY A 735 -24.56 24.16 -50.71
N THR A 736 -23.78 24.17 -51.79
CA THR A 736 -22.89 23.03 -52.14
C THR A 736 -21.71 22.84 -51.18
N ALA A 737 -21.45 23.79 -50.28
CA ALA A 737 -20.36 23.69 -49.33
C ALA A 737 -20.56 22.58 -48.29
N VAL A 738 -21.82 22.15 -48.06
CA VAL A 738 -22.16 21.04 -47.16
C VAL A 738 -21.41 19.74 -47.50
N ASN A 739 -21.10 19.52 -48.79
CA ASN A 739 -20.39 18.34 -49.28
C ASN A 739 -18.86 18.44 -49.14
N LYS A 740 -18.33 19.55 -48.62
CA LYS A 740 -16.90 19.72 -48.33
C LYS A 740 -16.61 19.35 -46.88
N LYS A 741 -15.40 18.86 -46.62
CA LYS A 741 -14.94 18.52 -45.26
C LYS A 741 -14.89 19.76 -44.36
N VAL A 742 -15.37 19.64 -43.11
CA VAL A 742 -15.51 20.77 -42.18
C VAL A 742 -14.15 21.44 -41.87
N ARG A 743 -13.03 20.72 -41.97
CA ARG A 743 -11.69 21.34 -41.85
C ARG A 743 -11.43 22.50 -42.82
N THR A 744 -12.14 22.56 -43.96
CA THR A 744 -11.98 23.63 -44.95
C THR A 744 -12.96 24.79 -44.74
N TYR A 745 -13.77 24.75 -43.68
CA TYR A 745 -14.80 25.76 -43.44
C TYR A 745 -14.20 27.00 -42.78
N SER A 746 -14.61 28.18 -43.25
CA SER A 746 -14.40 29.43 -42.51
C SER A 746 -15.20 29.41 -41.19
N GLN A 747 -14.90 30.34 -40.30
CA GLN A 747 -15.65 30.48 -39.04
C GLN A 747 -17.15 30.67 -39.28
N GLY A 748 -17.55 31.55 -40.21
CA GLY A 748 -18.96 31.74 -40.57
C GLY A 748 -19.62 30.50 -41.18
N MET A 749 -18.89 29.67 -41.93
CA MET A 749 -19.42 28.40 -42.45
C MET A 749 -19.64 27.38 -41.33
N ARG A 750 -18.75 27.31 -40.33
CA ARG A 750 -18.94 26.44 -39.15
C ARG A 750 -20.13 26.92 -38.32
N GLN A 751 -20.30 28.23 -38.17
CA GLN A 751 -21.41 28.82 -37.44
C GLN A 751 -22.76 28.50 -38.10
N ARG A 752 -22.85 28.62 -39.43
CA ARG A 752 -24.05 28.22 -40.19
C ARG A 752 -24.33 26.73 -40.08
N LEU A 753 -23.31 25.88 -40.10
CA LEU A 753 -23.47 24.44 -39.89
C LEU A 753 -23.97 24.12 -38.48
N ALA A 754 -23.51 24.85 -37.47
CA ALA A 754 -23.96 24.72 -36.09
C ALA A 754 -25.44 25.05 -35.94
N ILE A 755 -25.90 26.08 -36.64
CA ILE A 755 -27.31 26.47 -36.67
C ILE A 755 -28.14 25.46 -37.46
N ALA A 756 -27.64 24.95 -38.59
CA ALA A 756 -28.27 23.85 -39.30
C ALA A 756 -28.45 22.62 -38.39
N GLN A 757 -27.43 22.28 -37.60
CA GLN A 757 -27.50 21.20 -36.61
C GLN A 757 -28.57 21.47 -35.54
N ALA A 758 -28.65 22.71 -35.04
CA ALA A 758 -29.65 23.11 -34.06
C ALA A 758 -31.08 23.14 -34.63
N MET A 759 -31.25 23.24 -35.95
CA MET A 759 -32.55 23.23 -36.64
C MET A 759 -33.07 21.83 -37.02
N LEU A 760 -32.26 20.77 -36.83
CA LEU A 760 -32.67 19.41 -37.17
C LEU A 760 -33.94 18.99 -36.43
N GLY A 761 -34.88 18.38 -37.14
CA GLY A 761 -36.20 18.02 -36.62
C GLY A 761 -37.14 19.23 -36.38
N LYS A 762 -36.78 20.42 -36.89
CA LYS A 762 -37.57 21.66 -36.86
C LYS A 762 -38.15 22.01 -35.47
N PRO A 763 -37.30 22.13 -34.43
CA PRO A 763 -37.76 22.41 -33.07
C PRO A 763 -38.56 23.70 -32.97
N GLU A 764 -39.59 23.70 -32.12
CA GLU A 764 -40.45 24.86 -31.88
C GLU A 764 -39.68 26.02 -31.20
N LEU A 765 -38.62 25.68 -30.46
CA LEU A 765 -37.74 26.62 -29.77
C LEU A 765 -36.28 26.41 -30.18
N LEU A 766 -35.64 27.47 -30.66
CA LEU A 766 -34.21 27.49 -30.97
C LEU A 766 -33.47 28.39 -29.97
N VAL A 767 -32.41 27.87 -29.33
CA VAL A 767 -31.63 28.60 -28.31
C VAL A 767 -30.18 28.70 -28.74
N LEU A 768 -29.70 29.92 -28.98
CA LEU A 768 -28.37 30.18 -29.54
C LEU A 768 -27.56 31.10 -28.62
N ASP A 769 -26.40 30.66 -28.17
CA ASP A 769 -25.49 31.48 -27.36
C ASP A 769 -24.45 32.17 -28.27
N GLU A 770 -24.50 33.50 -28.33
CA GLU A 770 -23.60 34.37 -29.11
C GLU A 770 -23.39 33.91 -30.57
N PRO A 771 -24.49 33.71 -31.36
CA PRO A 771 -24.42 33.08 -32.68
C PRO A 771 -23.66 33.90 -33.74
N THR A 772 -23.31 35.15 -33.46
CA THR A 772 -22.65 36.08 -34.39
C THR A 772 -21.24 36.46 -33.98
N ASN A 773 -20.73 35.89 -32.88
CA ASN A 773 -19.40 36.19 -32.39
C ASN A 773 -18.31 35.81 -33.41
N GLY A 774 -17.41 36.75 -33.70
CA GLY A 774 -16.30 36.59 -34.65
C GLY A 774 -16.72 36.47 -36.12
N LEU A 775 -17.96 36.86 -36.47
CA LEU A 775 -18.41 37.00 -37.86
C LEU A 775 -18.14 38.42 -38.38
N ASP A 776 -17.84 38.55 -39.68
CA ASP A 776 -17.76 39.86 -40.32
C ASP A 776 -19.18 40.48 -40.53
N PRO A 777 -19.31 41.80 -40.78
CA PRO A 777 -20.61 42.46 -40.93
C PRO A 777 -21.52 41.84 -42.01
N THR A 778 -20.96 41.30 -43.09
CA THR A 778 -21.75 40.65 -44.15
C THR A 778 -22.31 39.31 -43.70
N GLN A 779 -21.54 38.56 -42.93
CA GLN A 779 -21.93 37.29 -42.31
C GLN A 779 -22.97 37.49 -41.20
N ILE A 780 -22.85 38.56 -40.39
CA ILE A 780 -23.85 38.95 -39.38
C ILE A 780 -25.20 39.27 -40.03
N LYS A 781 -25.21 40.06 -41.11
CA LYS A 781 -26.44 40.38 -41.86
C LYS A 781 -27.13 39.12 -42.43
N ALA A 782 -26.33 38.18 -42.96
CA ALA A 782 -26.85 36.91 -43.42
C ALA A 782 -27.43 36.08 -42.26
N MET A 783 -26.72 36.02 -41.12
CA MET A 783 -27.17 35.30 -39.94
C MET A 783 -28.52 35.82 -39.41
N ARG A 784 -28.66 37.14 -39.32
CA ARG A 784 -29.92 37.79 -38.95
C ARG A 784 -31.08 37.35 -39.84
N SER A 785 -30.86 37.25 -41.15
CA SER A 785 -31.90 36.84 -42.09
C SER A 785 -32.33 35.40 -41.82
N ILE A 786 -31.38 34.50 -41.51
CA ILE A 786 -31.66 33.10 -41.14
C ILE A 786 -32.54 33.03 -39.89
N LEU A 787 -32.20 33.78 -38.84
CA LEU A 787 -32.95 33.78 -37.57
C LEU A 787 -34.36 34.34 -37.73
N LYS A 788 -34.53 35.42 -38.51
CA LYS A 788 -35.84 36.00 -38.81
C LYS A 788 -36.71 35.06 -39.63
N ASN A 789 -36.17 34.49 -40.71
CA ASN A 789 -36.90 33.54 -41.54
C ASN A 789 -37.37 32.31 -40.74
N TYR A 790 -36.53 31.84 -39.81
CA TYR A 790 -36.92 30.74 -38.92
C TYR A 790 -38.08 31.14 -38.01
N ALA A 791 -38.08 32.36 -37.46
CA ALA A 791 -39.17 32.83 -36.61
C ALA A 791 -40.47 33.13 -37.39
N GLU A 792 -40.37 33.69 -38.60
CA GLU A 792 -41.51 33.94 -39.50
C GLU A 792 -42.27 32.66 -39.87
N SER A 793 -41.63 31.49 -39.76
CA SER A 793 -42.28 30.19 -39.92
C SER A 793 -43.13 29.75 -38.70
N GLY A 794 -43.36 30.63 -37.73
CA GLY A 794 -44.16 30.39 -36.52
C GLY A 794 -43.38 29.82 -35.34
N ARG A 795 -42.05 29.77 -35.41
CA ARG A 795 -41.16 29.20 -34.39
C ARG A 795 -40.51 30.31 -33.56
N THR A 796 -39.99 29.96 -32.38
CA THR A 796 -39.37 30.95 -31.48
C THR A 796 -37.87 30.77 -31.44
N VAL A 797 -37.14 31.88 -31.38
CA VAL A 797 -35.68 31.91 -31.26
C VAL A 797 -35.28 32.73 -30.04
N ILE A 798 -34.48 32.16 -29.15
CA ILE A 798 -33.80 32.86 -28.06
C ILE A 798 -32.32 32.95 -28.44
N VAL A 799 -31.80 34.17 -28.55
CA VAL A 799 -30.38 34.41 -28.81
C VAL A 799 -29.75 35.20 -27.68
N SER A 800 -28.55 34.85 -27.24
CA SER A 800 -27.75 35.77 -26.44
C SER A 800 -26.86 36.63 -27.34
N SER A 801 -26.69 37.89 -26.98
CA SER A 801 -25.71 38.78 -27.62
C SER A 801 -25.28 39.87 -26.65
N HIS A 802 -24.06 40.36 -26.83
CA HIS A 802 -23.56 41.59 -26.19
C HIS A 802 -23.56 42.78 -27.16
N LEU A 803 -23.91 42.57 -28.44
CA LEU A 803 -23.95 43.60 -29.48
C LEU A 803 -25.36 44.17 -29.61
N LEU A 804 -25.56 45.33 -29.00
CA LEU A 804 -26.86 46.03 -28.93
C LEU A 804 -27.47 46.31 -30.31
N SER A 805 -26.64 46.80 -31.24
CA SER A 805 -27.06 47.12 -32.62
C SER A 805 -27.51 45.90 -33.41
N GLU A 806 -27.03 44.71 -33.06
CA GLU A 806 -27.45 43.48 -33.71
C GLU A 806 -28.80 42.99 -33.18
N VAL A 807 -28.98 43.04 -31.85
CA VAL A 807 -30.22 42.69 -31.18
C VAL A 807 -31.35 43.60 -31.66
N GLU A 808 -31.11 44.92 -31.75
CA GLU A 808 -32.09 45.90 -32.23
C GLU A 808 -32.62 45.56 -33.63
N GLN A 809 -31.73 45.12 -34.52
CA GLN A 809 -32.08 44.83 -35.91
C GLN A 809 -32.64 43.42 -36.11
N THR A 810 -32.47 42.51 -35.16
CA THR A 810 -32.75 41.07 -35.32
C THR A 810 -33.91 40.59 -34.46
N CYS A 811 -34.02 41.07 -33.22
CA CYS A 811 -34.97 40.59 -32.24
C CYS A 811 -36.31 41.35 -32.32
N SER A 812 -37.35 40.76 -31.75
CA SER A 812 -38.66 41.37 -31.52
C SER A 812 -38.83 41.81 -30.06
N HIS A 813 -38.23 41.05 -29.15
CA HIS A 813 -38.26 41.24 -27.72
C HIS A 813 -36.83 41.13 -27.16
N VAL A 814 -36.59 41.73 -25.99
CA VAL A 814 -35.30 41.66 -25.31
C VAL A 814 -35.48 41.38 -23.83
N VAL A 815 -34.48 40.73 -23.25
CA VAL A 815 -34.33 40.48 -21.82
C VAL A 815 -32.95 41.01 -21.44
N VAL A 816 -32.91 42.15 -20.76
CA VAL A 816 -31.68 42.84 -20.37
C VAL A 816 -31.24 42.33 -19.00
N MET A 817 -30.03 41.79 -18.93
CA MET A 817 -29.41 41.22 -17.74
C MET A 817 -28.13 41.97 -17.36
N HIS A 818 -27.89 42.14 -16.06
CA HIS A 818 -26.62 42.64 -15.53
C HIS A 818 -26.31 41.98 -14.18
N ARG A 819 -25.07 41.51 -13.99
CA ARG A 819 -24.60 40.81 -12.77
C ARG A 819 -25.57 39.71 -12.26
N GLY A 820 -26.16 38.95 -13.18
CA GLY A 820 -27.06 37.83 -12.86
C GLY A 820 -28.50 38.24 -12.53
N LEU A 821 -28.87 39.52 -12.61
CA LEU A 821 -30.20 40.06 -12.32
C LEU A 821 -30.91 40.52 -13.61
N LEU A 822 -32.25 40.53 -13.58
CA LEU A 822 -33.09 41.12 -14.62
C LEU A 822 -33.17 42.64 -14.45
N ILE A 823 -32.84 43.39 -15.50
CA ILE A 823 -32.91 44.85 -15.53
C ILE A 823 -34.16 45.33 -16.29
N ALA A 824 -34.48 44.66 -17.40
CA ALA A 824 -35.62 44.99 -18.25
C ALA A 824 -36.07 43.79 -19.08
N SER A 825 -37.35 43.69 -19.41
CA SER A 825 -37.86 42.74 -20.40
C SER A 825 -39.08 43.34 -21.10
N GLY A 826 -39.22 43.11 -22.41
CA GLY A 826 -40.34 43.60 -23.22
C GLY A 826 -40.03 43.60 -24.73
N THR A 827 -40.94 44.17 -25.52
CA THR A 827 -40.71 44.43 -26.95
C THR A 827 -39.61 45.50 -27.13
N ILE A 828 -38.93 45.50 -28.28
CA ILE A 828 -37.93 46.54 -28.56
C ILE A 828 -38.55 47.95 -28.49
N ASP A 829 -39.75 48.14 -29.03
CA ASP A 829 -40.42 49.45 -28.98
C ASP A 829 -40.79 49.88 -27.55
N GLU A 830 -41.20 48.97 -26.66
CA GLU A 830 -41.45 49.28 -25.25
C GLU A 830 -40.17 49.69 -24.52
N ILE A 831 -39.06 49.01 -24.81
CA ILE A 831 -37.76 49.36 -24.24
C ILE A 831 -37.28 50.72 -24.78
N LEU A 832 -37.41 50.98 -26.09
CA LEU A 832 -37.04 52.24 -26.74
C LEU A 832 -37.87 53.46 -26.29
N ASN A 833 -39.12 53.23 -25.86
CA ASN A 833 -40.03 54.27 -25.38
C ASN A 833 -40.10 54.38 -23.85
N ARG A 834 -39.24 53.65 -23.13
CA ARG A 834 -39.20 53.66 -21.67
C ARG A 834 -38.82 55.06 -21.17
N ASN A 835 -39.50 55.56 -20.13
CA ASN A 835 -39.30 56.90 -19.53
C ASN A 835 -39.84 58.12 -20.34
N GLY A 836 -40.72 57.92 -21.33
CA GLY A 836 -41.46 59.02 -21.97
C GLY A 836 -40.67 59.89 -22.96
N LYS A 837 -39.42 59.50 -23.27
CA LYS A 837 -38.61 60.00 -24.39
C LYS A 837 -38.25 58.81 -25.28
N ARG A 838 -38.39 58.94 -26.61
CA ARG A 838 -38.02 57.89 -27.55
C ARG A 838 -36.52 57.96 -27.84
N ALA A 839 -35.76 56.99 -27.33
CA ALA A 839 -34.35 56.82 -27.69
C ALA A 839 -34.22 56.40 -29.16
N GLN A 840 -33.13 56.78 -29.81
CA GLN A 840 -32.91 56.41 -31.22
C GLN A 840 -32.32 55.00 -31.37
N HIS A 841 -31.58 54.52 -30.37
CA HIS A 841 -30.91 53.21 -30.36
C HIS A 841 -30.98 52.54 -28.98
N LEU A 842 -30.94 51.21 -28.94
CA LEU A 842 -30.92 50.43 -27.69
C LEU A 842 -29.67 50.73 -26.83
N GLU A 843 -28.60 51.19 -27.45
CA GLU A 843 -27.36 51.57 -26.76
C GLU A 843 -27.56 52.70 -25.76
N GLU A 844 -28.35 53.71 -26.12
CA GLU A 844 -28.63 54.87 -25.26
C GLU A 844 -29.36 54.46 -23.96
N ILE A 845 -30.33 53.55 -24.07
CA ILE A 845 -31.09 53.03 -22.92
C ILE A 845 -30.28 52.03 -22.10
N PHE A 846 -29.46 51.22 -22.75
CA PHE A 846 -28.61 50.28 -22.04
C PHE A 846 -27.59 51.01 -21.16
N MET A 847 -27.00 52.10 -21.65
CA MET A 847 -26.09 52.94 -20.87
C MET A 847 -26.82 53.65 -19.71
N ASP A 848 -28.06 54.12 -19.93
CA ASP A 848 -28.90 54.70 -18.87
C ASP A 848 -29.29 53.67 -17.78
N LEU A 849 -29.56 52.42 -18.18
CA LEU A 849 -30.01 51.35 -17.27
C LEU A 849 -28.87 50.63 -16.52
N VAL A 850 -27.66 50.63 -17.08
CA VAL A 850 -26.51 49.87 -16.53
C VAL A 850 -25.48 50.79 -15.86
N GLY A 851 -25.39 52.07 -16.25
CA GLY A 851 -24.39 53.02 -15.73
C GLY A 851 -22.96 52.75 -16.25
N GLU A 852 -22.04 53.73 -16.11
CA GLU A 852 -20.63 53.70 -16.58
C GLU A 852 -19.72 52.60 -15.97
N ASP A 853 -20.26 51.49 -15.47
CA ASP A 853 -19.50 50.34 -14.97
C ASP A 853 -19.26 49.31 -16.11
N THR A 854 -18.52 49.71 -17.15
CA THR A 854 -17.96 48.77 -18.14
C THR A 854 -16.47 48.52 -17.89
N GLU A 855 -16.11 47.94 -16.74
CA GLU A 855 -14.79 47.34 -16.56
C GLU A 855 -14.81 45.88 -17.06
N ILE A 856 -13.98 45.62 -18.07
CA ILE A 856 -13.72 44.30 -18.64
C ILE A 856 -12.82 43.54 -17.65
N GLY A 857 -13.42 42.67 -16.82
CA GLY A 857 -12.70 41.70 -16.01
C GLY A 857 -12.27 40.50 -16.87
N ILE A 858 -10.96 40.33 -17.03
CA ILE A 858 -10.29 39.14 -17.60
C ILE A 858 -10.45 37.95 -16.66
#